data_AF-A0A336LPP6-F1
#
_entry.id   AF-A0A336LPP6-F1
#
_cell.length_a   1.000
_cell.length_b   1.000
_cell.length_c   1.000
_cell.angle_alpha   90.00
_cell.angle_beta   90.00
_cell.angle_gamma   90.00
#
_symmetry.space_group_name_H-M   'P 1'
#
loop_
_entity.id
_entity.type
_entity.pdbx_description
1 polymer ?
#
loop_
_entity_poly.entity_id
_entity_poly.type
_entity_poly.pdbx_seq_one_letter_code
_entity_poly.pdbx_strand_id
1 'polypeptide(L)'
;MWFWLAIISIIFVLFKIERNRLRISNRFKHIPGPKEYPFIGNILSIKINDVTDFSQILDSVCVAPIFKITFAGNLILGVSDPSTVQRILSGKEFLEKPYYFEFFKMKYGLISAKYTLWKPIRKATNVSLSHASVLGMIPVFNKHLDRLCSNLGDKLHQGTFNVEEVLVKFGIEQIFETMVGHQYSCSEKIKNAFQDVGVALIERALNPIYHPNFIYNMTKLSQKVNYSYDLLKEMCKPIVERRKKLLDISTHKRTFIDELIKMDKDGIKMLLIYILIIFIIIFLLRIELSRIRFNRKFKNIPGPPSYPIIGSALFFNPNDISDYAKLIDKVSFATKTKLSVFKQNVLVIREPSAVQKILSHHAFFEKPWQFTFFNLPYGLFSAFYPVWKPIRKVTNPAMSQSAVKNMLPVFNKHIDRLCVKIGQHVGRGSFDIENYFVKFGIEQIFETMVGHQFECSEKMKFAFQDALTAMIERLLNVFLYNDTLYKMSNKQKRIDETLKLLGDLFVPVIEERQKIYEDGNKNLLIDELISKHKEDKANWPIELLKENFISILLAVKYPLIGSILSIKINDVRDFVKILDLISIVPISKVTVAGNLGLFVRDPATVQQILSNKEFLEKPFYFDYFELKYGLFSAKYQIWKPIRKVCNNAMNQSGVLQMSPIFNRHIDQLCDKIHGKIGKGTFNIEENLVIFGIEQIFETMVGHQCQTSHELRSAFQDGSEALISRFLNVFYHPNIIFRFTNLRKKIDYGYEMLSKMFLPVIESRMRIMQEKSHYEKRLLLIDDLLEKHQQDKHLWPIEVLKENFMSIIFAVNFIFFDL
;
A
#
# COMPACT_ATOMS: atom_id res chain seq x y z
N MET A 1 35.47 -62.42 26.30
CA MET A 1 35.53 -60.95 26.37
C MET A 1 34.18 -60.32 26.76
N TRP A 2 33.09 -60.59 26.01
CA TRP A 2 31.74 -60.10 26.33
C TRP A 2 31.19 -60.52 27.69
N PHE A 3 31.52 -61.74 28.15
CA PHE A 3 31.14 -62.23 29.48
C PHE A 3 31.78 -61.39 30.62
N TRP A 4 33.07 -61.07 30.52
CA TRP A 4 33.78 -60.24 31.51
C TRP A 4 33.33 -58.78 31.49
N LEU A 5 33.04 -58.23 30.31
CA LEU A 5 32.46 -56.88 30.18
C LEU A 5 31.05 -56.80 30.78
N ALA A 6 30.23 -57.85 30.63
CA ALA A 6 28.94 -57.95 31.28
C ALA A 6 29.07 -58.03 32.80
N ILE A 7 30.01 -58.84 33.32
CA ILE A 7 30.29 -58.94 34.77
C ILE A 7 30.76 -57.60 35.34
N ILE A 8 31.70 -56.91 34.69
CA ILE A 8 32.18 -55.59 35.14
C ILE A 8 31.05 -54.56 35.12
N SER A 9 30.20 -54.58 34.10
CA SER A 9 29.03 -53.69 34.01
C SER A 9 28.01 -53.98 35.12
N ILE A 10 27.77 -55.26 35.44
CA ILE A 10 26.89 -55.67 36.55
C ILE A 10 27.47 -55.23 37.90
N ILE A 11 28.77 -55.43 38.13
CA ILE A 11 29.45 -54.98 39.36
C ILE A 11 29.39 -53.46 39.51
N PHE A 12 29.58 -52.71 38.43
CA PHE A 12 29.47 -51.24 38.45
C PHE A 12 28.04 -50.77 38.77
N VAL A 13 27.02 -51.44 38.20
CA VAL A 13 25.61 -51.15 38.51
C VAL A 13 25.30 -51.48 39.98
N LEU A 14 25.73 -52.64 40.48
CA LEU A 14 25.54 -53.04 41.88
C LEU A 14 26.24 -52.09 42.85
N PHE A 15 27.47 -51.66 42.53
CA PHE A 15 28.19 -50.65 43.30
C PHE A 15 27.45 -49.31 43.33
N LYS A 16 26.88 -48.88 42.20
CA LYS A 16 26.09 -47.65 42.12
C LYS A 16 24.81 -47.73 42.96
N ILE A 17 24.11 -48.88 42.92
CA ILE A 17 22.90 -49.14 43.72
C ILE A 17 23.25 -49.10 45.21
N GLU A 18 24.30 -49.79 45.63
CA GLU A 18 24.69 -49.87 47.04
C GLU A 18 25.19 -48.52 47.58
N ARG A 19 25.97 -47.77 46.78
CA ARG A 19 26.37 -46.41 47.12
C ARG A 19 25.15 -45.49 47.32
N ASN A 20 24.12 -45.63 46.48
CA ASN A 20 22.88 -44.86 46.62
C ASN A 20 22.09 -45.28 47.87
N ARG A 21 21.97 -46.59 48.12
CA ARG A 21 21.31 -47.13 49.33
C ARG A 21 21.97 -46.60 50.59
N LEU A 22 23.30 -46.69 50.71
CA LEU A 22 24.05 -46.20 51.88
C LEU A 22 23.86 -44.70 52.08
N ARG A 23 23.88 -43.91 51.00
CA ARG A 23 23.64 -42.46 51.05
C ARG A 23 22.24 -42.14 51.59
N ILE A 24 21.22 -42.85 51.12
CA ILE A 24 19.83 -42.69 51.58
C ILE A 24 19.70 -43.12 53.04
N SER A 25 20.21 -44.30 53.39
CA SER A 25 20.09 -44.87 54.72
C SER A 25 20.72 -43.98 55.78
N ASN A 26 21.90 -43.40 55.49
CA ASN A 26 22.57 -42.44 56.36
C ASN A 26 21.78 -41.12 56.50
N ARG A 27 21.22 -40.59 55.41
CA ARG A 27 20.43 -39.35 55.43
C ARG A 27 19.14 -39.49 56.25
N PHE A 28 18.49 -40.65 56.18
CA PHE A 28 17.22 -40.95 56.85
C PHE A 28 17.39 -41.93 58.01
N LYS A 29 18.53 -41.92 58.70
CA LYS A 29 18.81 -42.84 59.81
C LYS A 29 17.85 -42.66 61.01
N HIS A 30 17.33 -41.44 61.18
CA HIS A 30 16.40 -41.07 62.25
C HIS A 30 14.97 -41.61 62.05
N ILE A 31 14.61 -42.07 60.85
CA ILE A 31 13.30 -42.68 60.57
C ILE A 31 13.44 -44.20 60.76
N PRO A 32 12.62 -44.84 61.62
CA PRO A 32 12.67 -46.27 61.84
C PRO A 32 12.21 -47.05 60.60
N GLY A 33 12.73 -48.26 60.42
CA GLY A 33 12.35 -49.16 59.34
C GLY A 33 12.83 -50.58 59.61
N PRO A 34 12.38 -51.58 58.84
CA PRO A 34 12.84 -52.96 58.97
C PRO A 34 14.36 -53.08 58.70
N LYS A 35 14.96 -54.24 58.96
CA LYS A 35 16.39 -54.44 58.73
C LYS A 35 16.74 -54.31 57.24
N GLU A 36 17.77 -53.52 56.91
CA GLU A 36 18.26 -53.32 55.54
C GLU A 36 19.40 -54.31 55.22
N TYR A 37 19.38 -54.92 54.03
CA TYR A 37 20.43 -55.77 53.48
C TYR A 37 21.15 -55.09 52.30
N PRO A 38 22.44 -55.40 52.05
CA PRO A 38 23.18 -54.88 50.90
C PRO A 38 22.47 -55.15 49.57
N PHE A 39 22.53 -54.20 48.64
CA PHE A 39 21.95 -54.18 47.28
C PHE A 39 20.41 -54.20 47.20
N ILE A 40 19.75 -54.96 48.08
CA ILE A 40 18.32 -55.29 47.98
C ILE A 40 17.48 -54.42 48.94
N GLY A 41 18.07 -53.88 50.02
CA GLY A 41 17.35 -53.07 51.00
C GLY A 41 16.56 -53.94 51.98
N ASN A 42 15.32 -53.55 52.31
CA ASN A 42 14.55 -54.14 53.40
C ASN A 42 13.69 -55.35 53.01
N ILE A 43 13.63 -55.72 51.71
CA ILE A 43 12.65 -56.69 51.20
C ILE A 43 12.75 -58.07 51.88
N LEU A 44 13.97 -58.51 52.22
CA LEU A 44 14.21 -59.81 52.87
C LEU A 44 13.75 -59.84 54.33
N SER A 45 13.49 -58.67 54.93
CA SER A 45 12.89 -58.57 56.27
C SER A 45 11.36 -58.55 56.23
N ILE A 46 10.75 -58.41 55.05
CA ILE A 46 9.31 -58.44 54.88
C ILE A 46 8.92 -59.90 54.66
N LYS A 47 8.17 -60.47 55.62
CA LYS A 47 7.71 -61.86 55.54
C LYS A 47 6.46 -61.90 54.65
N ILE A 48 6.63 -62.32 53.39
CA ILE A 48 5.53 -62.47 52.44
C ILE A 48 5.31 -63.96 52.22
N ASN A 49 4.29 -64.53 52.87
CA ASN A 49 3.89 -65.92 52.65
C ASN A 49 2.86 -66.02 51.51
N ASP A 50 1.93 -65.06 51.46
CA ASP A 50 0.97 -64.87 50.37
C ASP A 50 0.96 -63.39 50.01
N VAL A 51 1.01 -63.08 48.71
CA VAL A 51 0.97 -61.72 48.17
C VAL A 51 -0.39 -61.03 48.44
N THR A 52 -1.41 -61.83 48.75
CA THR A 52 -2.78 -61.35 49.00
C THR A 52 -3.06 -60.98 50.46
N ASP A 53 -2.21 -61.37 51.42
CA ASP A 53 -2.36 -61.02 52.84
C ASP A 53 -1.67 -59.67 53.15
N PHE A 54 -2.35 -58.58 52.76
CA PHE A 54 -1.88 -57.22 52.99
C PHE A 54 -1.71 -56.87 54.48
N SER A 55 -2.46 -57.50 55.38
CA SER A 55 -2.31 -57.31 56.84
C SER A 55 -0.92 -57.73 57.31
N GLN A 56 -0.45 -58.92 56.92
CA GLN A 56 0.89 -59.40 57.29
C GLN A 56 2.00 -58.50 56.73
N ILE A 57 1.81 -58.00 55.50
CA ILE A 57 2.76 -57.08 54.87
C ILE A 57 2.78 -55.76 55.66
N LEU A 58 1.62 -55.20 55.99
CA LEU A 58 1.54 -53.95 56.77
C LEU A 58 2.10 -54.12 58.18
N ASP A 59 1.80 -55.21 58.88
CA ASP A 59 2.31 -55.48 60.23
C ASP A 59 3.84 -55.63 60.26
N SER A 60 4.41 -56.23 59.20
CA SER A 60 5.88 -56.41 59.10
C SER A 60 6.63 -55.13 58.73
N VAL A 61 5.95 -54.14 58.18
CA VAL A 61 6.54 -52.93 57.59
C VAL A 61 6.26 -51.67 58.41
N CYS A 62 5.09 -51.58 59.04
CA CYS A 62 4.63 -50.45 59.85
C CYS A 62 5.18 -50.51 61.29
N VAL A 63 6.51 -50.43 61.42
CA VAL A 63 7.19 -50.46 62.73
C VAL A 63 7.00 -49.19 63.58
N ALA A 64 6.49 -48.10 62.99
CA ALA A 64 6.21 -46.83 63.68
C ALA A 64 5.19 -46.00 62.88
N PRO A 65 4.63 -44.91 63.46
CA PRO A 65 3.68 -44.04 62.76
C PRO A 65 4.24 -43.37 61.49
N ILE A 66 5.56 -43.19 61.42
CA ILE A 66 6.29 -42.82 60.21
C ILE A 66 7.45 -43.81 60.09
N PHE A 67 7.53 -44.52 58.98
CA PHE A 67 8.55 -45.52 58.75
C PHE A 67 9.16 -45.38 57.36
N LYS A 68 10.37 -45.91 57.19
CA LYS A 68 11.05 -45.98 55.90
C LYS A 68 11.17 -47.42 55.42
N ILE A 69 11.00 -47.58 54.11
CA ILE A 69 11.36 -48.79 53.38
C ILE A 69 12.38 -48.38 52.34
N THR A 70 13.53 -49.05 52.32
CA THR A 70 14.48 -48.91 51.22
C THR A 70 14.42 -50.13 50.32
N PHE A 71 14.40 -49.90 49.01
CA PHE A 71 14.22 -50.95 48.04
C PHE A 71 15.10 -50.69 46.80
N ALA A 72 16.11 -51.54 46.53
CA ALA A 72 17.08 -51.41 45.41
C ALA A 72 17.64 -49.98 45.20
N GLY A 73 17.95 -49.27 46.29
CA GLY A 73 18.45 -47.90 46.25
C GLY A 73 17.39 -46.81 46.08
N ASN A 74 16.10 -47.13 46.16
CA ASN A 74 14.99 -46.18 46.28
C ASN A 74 14.50 -46.10 47.73
N LEU A 75 13.95 -44.94 48.13
CA LEU A 75 13.35 -44.71 49.45
C LEU A 75 11.83 -44.57 49.30
N ILE A 76 11.09 -45.24 50.17
CA ILE A 76 9.65 -45.07 50.37
C ILE A 76 9.46 -44.68 51.83
N LEU A 77 8.66 -43.65 52.05
CA LEU A 77 8.23 -43.26 53.39
C LEU A 77 6.77 -43.66 53.52
N GLY A 78 6.49 -44.54 54.48
CA GLY A 78 5.14 -44.88 54.89
C GLY A 78 4.73 -44.06 56.11
N VAL A 79 3.47 -43.65 56.14
CA VAL A 79 2.90 -42.86 57.22
C VAL A 79 1.56 -43.47 57.59
N SER A 80 1.42 -43.87 58.85
CA SER A 80 0.18 -44.38 59.42
C SER A 80 -0.45 -43.42 60.44
N ASP A 81 0.27 -42.38 60.89
CA ASP A 81 -0.30 -41.31 61.71
C ASP A 81 -1.33 -40.46 60.93
N PRO A 82 -2.62 -40.43 61.34
CA PRO A 82 -3.65 -39.69 60.62
C PRO A 82 -3.37 -38.20 60.46
N SER A 83 -2.77 -37.56 61.49
CA SER A 83 -2.50 -36.12 61.46
C SER A 83 -1.43 -35.76 60.43
N THR A 84 -0.41 -36.61 60.30
CA THR A 84 0.65 -36.48 59.31
C THR A 84 0.14 -36.79 57.91
N VAL A 85 -0.70 -37.84 57.74
CA VAL A 85 -1.36 -38.15 56.47
C VAL A 85 -2.17 -36.95 55.97
N GLN A 86 -2.97 -36.31 56.84
CA GLN A 86 -3.74 -35.12 56.46
C GLN A 86 -2.86 -33.98 55.95
N ARG A 87 -1.72 -33.72 56.61
CA ARG A 87 -0.75 -32.70 56.17
C ARG A 87 -0.12 -33.02 54.82
N ILE A 88 0.26 -34.28 54.60
CA ILE A 88 0.83 -34.73 53.32
C ILE A 88 -0.20 -34.58 52.20
N LEU A 89 -1.43 -35.07 52.41
CA LEU A 89 -2.49 -35.02 51.41
C LEU A 89 -2.98 -33.59 51.11
N SER A 90 -2.80 -32.65 52.05
CA SER A 90 -3.15 -31.24 51.88
C SER A 90 -1.99 -30.39 51.34
N GLY A 91 -0.76 -30.91 51.38
CA GLY A 91 0.46 -30.21 50.96
C GLY A 91 0.58 -30.06 49.44
N LYS A 92 1.12 -28.93 48.97
CA LYS A 92 1.38 -28.71 47.54
C LYS A 92 2.66 -29.42 47.07
N GLU A 93 3.49 -29.84 48.01
CA GLU A 93 4.78 -30.48 47.81
C GLU A 93 4.63 -31.97 47.43
N PHE A 94 3.47 -32.59 47.73
CA PHE A 94 3.21 -34.01 47.53
C PHE A 94 2.16 -34.30 46.44
N LEU A 95 2.07 -33.42 45.44
CA LEU A 95 1.10 -33.53 44.34
C LEU A 95 1.46 -34.60 43.31
N GLU A 96 2.74 -34.97 43.21
CA GLU A 96 3.20 -36.05 42.32
C GLU A 96 3.01 -37.42 42.98
N LYS A 97 2.70 -38.41 42.14
CA LYS A 97 2.46 -39.77 42.59
C LYS A 97 3.76 -40.53 42.81
N PRO A 98 3.78 -41.51 43.73
CA PRO A 98 4.91 -42.43 43.87
C PRO A 98 5.24 -43.15 42.55
N TYR A 99 6.51 -43.48 42.33
CA TYR A 99 6.99 -44.06 41.08
C TYR A 99 6.33 -45.39 40.69
N TYR A 100 5.80 -46.14 41.66
CA TYR A 100 5.04 -47.38 41.42
C TYR A 100 3.82 -47.18 40.51
N PHE A 101 3.23 -45.98 40.51
CA PHE A 101 2.13 -45.66 39.60
C PHE A 101 2.57 -45.63 38.13
N GLU A 102 3.87 -45.51 37.84
CA GLU A 102 4.41 -45.63 36.48
C GLU A 102 4.30 -47.08 35.95
N PHE A 103 4.18 -48.09 36.82
CA PHE A 103 4.04 -49.50 36.42
C PHE A 103 2.72 -49.79 35.71
N PHE A 104 1.68 -48.97 35.94
CA PHE A 104 0.40 -49.06 35.25
C PHE A 104 0.48 -48.80 33.74
N LYS A 105 1.58 -48.24 33.22
CA LYS A 105 1.77 -47.91 31.79
C LYS A 105 0.66 -47.03 31.15
N MET A 106 -0.25 -46.45 31.95
CA MET A 106 -1.35 -45.59 31.48
C MET A 106 -1.00 -44.11 31.64
N LYS A 107 -0.23 -43.54 30.69
CA LYS A 107 0.26 -42.15 30.76
C LYS A 107 -0.82 -41.09 31.03
N TYR A 108 -2.02 -41.28 30.49
CA TYR A 108 -3.15 -40.35 30.61
C TYR A 108 -4.25 -40.84 31.58
N GLY A 109 -4.04 -41.97 32.27
CA GLY A 109 -5.02 -42.53 33.19
C GLY A 109 -5.14 -41.70 34.47
N LEU A 110 -6.35 -41.53 35.01
CA LEU A 110 -6.55 -40.76 36.25
C LEU A 110 -5.73 -41.31 37.43
N ILE A 111 -5.51 -42.63 37.47
CA ILE A 111 -4.78 -43.30 38.56
C ILE A 111 -3.27 -43.13 38.42
N SER A 112 -2.70 -43.05 37.22
CA SER A 112 -1.24 -43.08 37.00
C SER A 112 -0.64 -41.87 36.28
N ALA A 113 -1.44 -40.95 35.75
CA ALA A 113 -0.95 -39.71 35.14
C ALA A 113 -0.20 -38.85 36.16
N LYS A 114 0.91 -38.24 35.71
CA LYS A 114 1.69 -37.23 36.44
C LYS A 114 0.85 -35.98 36.69
N TYR A 115 1.15 -35.20 37.74
CA TYR A 115 0.30 -34.09 38.17
C TYR A 115 -0.01 -33.08 37.04
N THR A 116 0.98 -32.77 36.20
CA THR A 116 0.84 -31.84 35.07
C THR A 116 -0.19 -32.26 34.03
N LEU A 117 -0.32 -33.57 33.78
CA LEU A 117 -1.34 -34.14 32.88
C LEU A 117 -2.64 -34.43 33.65
N TRP A 118 -2.52 -34.88 34.89
CA TRP A 118 -3.65 -35.27 35.72
C TRP A 118 -4.56 -34.09 36.05
N LYS A 119 -4.01 -32.94 36.44
CA LYS A 119 -4.79 -31.75 36.84
C LYS A 119 -5.80 -31.30 35.77
N PRO A 120 -5.41 -31.08 34.50
CA PRO A 120 -6.36 -30.68 33.45
C PRO A 120 -7.38 -31.79 33.16
N ILE A 121 -6.96 -33.06 33.09
CA ILE A 121 -7.87 -34.21 32.88
C ILE A 121 -8.90 -34.31 34.01
N ARG A 122 -8.45 -34.21 35.27
CA ARG A 122 -9.33 -34.23 36.45
C ARG A 122 -10.29 -33.06 36.46
N LYS A 123 -9.81 -31.84 36.15
CA LYS A 123 -10.68 -30.65 36.09
C LYS A 123 -11.79 -30.82 35.05
N ALA A 124 -11.46 -31.31 33.85
CA ALA A 124 -12.45 -31.55 32.79
C ALA A 124 -13.46 -32.64 33.21
N THR A 125 -12.98 -33.76 33.74
CA THR A 125 -13.81 -34.91 34.12
C THR A 125 -14.63 -34.72 35.40
N ASN A 126 -14.27 -33.78 36.28
CA ASN A 126 -15.04 -33.51 37.51
C ASN A 126 -16.50 -33.12 37.23
N VAL A 127 -16.80 -32.55 36.05
CA VAL A 127 -18.18 -32.21 35.65
C VAL A 127 -19.06 -33.46 35.57
N SER A 128 -18.53 -34.55 35.00
CA SER A 128 -19.24 -35.85 34.93
C SER A 128 -19.37 -36.56 36.27
N LEU A 129 -18.62 -36.14 37.29
CA LEU A 129 -18.62 -36.67 38.64
C LEU A 129 -19.21 -35.67 39.66
N SER A 130 -19.97 -34.67 39.18
CA SER A 130 -20.66 -33.72 40.04
C SER A 130 -21.75 -34.40 40.88
N HIS A 131 -22.16 -33.77 41.98
CA HIS A 131 -23.25 -34.27 42.82
C HIS A 131 -24.51 -34.62 42.01
N ALA A 132 -24.94 -33.74 41.10
CA ALA A 132 -26.10 -33.98 40.23
C ALA A 132 -25.89 -35.17 39.28
N SER A 133 -24.69 -35.31 38.70
CA SER A 133 -24.36 -36.43 37.82
C SER A 133 -24.41 -37.77 38.57
N VAL A 134 -23.86 -37.81 39.80
CA VAL A 134 -23.85 -39.00 40.66
C VAL A 134 -25.26 -39.39 41.09
N LEU A 135 -26.11 -38.44 41.50
CA LEU A 135 -27.52 -38.72 41.79
C LEU A 135 -28.22 -39.36 40.58
N GLY A 136 -27.91 -38.89 39.37
CA GLY A 136 -28.41 -39.46 38.14
C GLY A 136 -27.86 -40.86 37.78
N MET A 137 -26.88 -41.39 38.51
CA MET A 137 -26.34 -42.75 38.36
C MET A 137 -26.99 -43.76 39.32
N ILE A 138 -27.66 -43.30 40.39
CA ILE A 138 -28.27 -44.14 41.43
C ILE A 138 -29.17 -45.25 40.86
N PRO A 139 -30.07 -44.99 39.88
CA PRO A 139 -30.91 -46.06 39.32
C PRO A 139 -30.10 -47.18 38.69
N VAL A 140 -29.00 -46.84 38.01
CA VAL A 140 -28.07 -47.81 37.42
C VAL A 140 -27.31 -48.56 38.51
N PHE A 141 -26.89 -47.88 39.59
CA PHE A 141 -26.27 -48.54 40.73
C PHE A 141 -27.19 -49.57 41.37
N ASN A 142 -28.44 -49.20 41.67
CA ASN A 142 -29.43 -50.11 42.26
C ASN A 142 -29.69 -51.32 41.35
N LYS A 143 -29.88 -51.10 40.05
CA LYS A 143 -30.04 -52.18 39.06
C LYS A 143 -28.90 -53.21 39.11
N HIS A 144 -27.64 -52.74 39.15
CA HIS A 144 -26.48 -53.64 39.23
C HIS A 144 -26.38 -54.30 40.61
N LEU A 145 -26.74 -53.61 41.69
CA LEU A 145 -26.76 -54.17 43.05
C LEU A 145 -27.80 -55.29 43.19
N ASP A 146 -29.00 -55.10 42.65
CA ASP A 146 -30.04 -56.14 42.64
C ASP A 146 -29.55 -57.40 41.92
N ARG A 147 -28.87 -57.22 40.77
CA ARG A 147 -28.26 -58.33 40.02
C ARG A 147 -27.13 -59.00 40.79
N LEU A 148 -26.30 -58.23 41.50
CA LEU A 148 -25.26 -58.78 42.38
C LEU A 148 -25.87 -59.63 43.49
N CYS A 149 -26.92 -59.13 44.16
CA CYS A 149 -27.66 -59.85 45.20
C CYS A 149 -28.26 -61.16 44.65
N SER A 150 -28.86 -61.13 43.46
CA SER A 150 -29.37 -62.34 42.79
C SER A 150 -28.25 -63.35 42.52
N ASN A 151 -27.13 -62.92 41.91
CA ASN A 151 -26.00 -63.79 41.60
C ASN A 151 -25.37 -64.41 42.86
N LEU A 152 -25.36 -63.69 43.99
CA LEU A 152 -24.90 -64.22 45.27
C LEU A 152 -25.94 -65.18 45.88
N GLY A 153 -27.23 -64.90 45.71
CA GLY A 153 -28.32 -65.80 46.07
C GLY A 153 -28.21 -67.16 45.37
N ASP A 154 -27.84 -67.17 44.08
CA ASP A 154 -27.61 -68.39 43.31
C ASP A 154 -26.43 -69.23 43.81
N LYS A 155 -25.55 -68.65 44.63
CA LYS A 155 -24.40 -69.33 45.26
C LYS A 155 -24.69 -69.84 46.67
N LEU A 156 -25.87 -69.57 47.21
CA LEU A 156 -26.30 -70.12 48.49
C LEU A 156 -26.29 -71.66 48.42
N HIS A 157 -25.79 -72.29 49.47
CA HIS A 157 -25.67 -73.76 49.61
C HIS A 157 -24.65 -74.46 48.67
N GLN A 158 -23.86 -73.73 47.87
CA GLN A 158 -22.84 -74.30 46.97
C GLN A 158 -21.43 -74.45 47.61
N GLY A 159 -21.31 -74.29 48.94
CA GLY A 159 -20.03 -74.33 49.66
C GLY A 159 -19.29 -72.98 49.65
N THR A 160 -17.96 -73.00 49.82
CA THR A 160 -17.12 -71.80 49.76
C THR A 160 -16.87 -71.39 48.31
N PHE A 161 -16.97 -70.09 48.00
CA PHE A 161 -16.69 -69.57 46.66
C PHE A 161 -15.91 -68.25 46.72
N ASN A 162 -15.21 -67.90 45.64
CA ASN A 162 -14.47 -66.65 45.55
C ASN A 162 -15.39 -65.49 45.20
N VAL A 163 -15.67 -64.63 46.19
CA VAL A 163 -16.53 -63.44 46.04
C VAL A 163 -15.89 -62.40 45.10
N GLU A 164 -14.55 -62.35 45.01
CA GLU A 164 -13.82 -61.41 44.16
C GLU A 164 -14.23 -61.53 42.69
N GLU A 165 -14.41 -62.75 42.19
CA GLU A 165 -14.80 -62.98 40.79
C GLU A 165 -16.17 -62.38 40.46
N VAL A 166 -17.11 -62.46 41.40
CA VAL A 166 -18.46 -61.89 41.25
C VAL A 166 -18.39 -60.36 41.32
N LEU A 167 -17.59 -59.82 42.24
CA LEU A 167 -17.44 -58.37 42.43
C LEU A 167 -16.71 -57.68 41.28
N VAL A 168 -15.66 -58.29 40.71
CA VAL A 168 -14.94 -57.74 39.55
C VAL A 168 -15.86 -57.61 38.35
N LYS A 169 -16.67 -58.64 38.08
CA LYS A 169 -17.65 -58.62 36.99
C LYS A 169 -18.70 -57.52 37.19
N PHE A 170 -19.27 -57.44 38.40
CA PHE A 170 -20.20 -56.38 38.79
C PHE A 170 -19.59 -54.97 38.60
N GLY A 171 -18.37 -54.74 39.08
CA GLY A 171 -17.71 -53.44 39.01
C GLY A 171 -17.44 -52.98 37.57
N ILE A 172 -16.98 -53.89 36.70
CA ILE A 172 -16.75 -53.58 35.29
C ILE A 172 -18.07 -53.17 34.61
N GLU A 173 -19.11 -54.01 34.72
CA GLU A 173 -20.40 -53.74 34.07
C GLU A 173 -21.03 -52.43 34.55
N GLN A 174 -20.96 -52.15 35.85
CA GLN A 174 -21.44 -50.91 36.44
C GLN A 174 -20.67 -49.67 35.93
N ILE A 175 -19.34 -49.73 35.85
CA ILE A 175 -18.52 -48.60 35.36
C ILE A 175 -18.81 -48.30 33.89
N PHE A 176 -18.96 -49.32 33.04
CA PHE A 176 -19.29 -49.10 31.63
C PHE A 176 -20.67 -48.47 31.45
N GLU A 177 -21.68 -48.88 32.23
CA GLU A 177 -23.01 -48.28 32.11
C GLU A 177 -23.06 -46.85 32.68
N THR A 178 -22.32 -46.56 33.76
CA THR A 178 -22.37 -45.26 34.45
C THR A 178 -21.40 -44.22 33.90
N MET A 179 -20.13 -44.58 33.67
CA MET A 179 -19.07 -43.65 33.26
C MET A 179 -18.95 -43.55 31.73
N VAL A 180 -19.23 -44.65 31.03
CA VAL A 180 -19.15 -44.67 29.56
C VAL A 180 -20.54 -44.47 28.93
N GLY A 181 -21.60 -44.86 29.62
CA GLY A 181 -22.98 -44.81 29.10
C GLY A 181 -23.25 -45.92 28.10
N HIS A 182 -22.67 -47.11 28.31
CA HIS A 182 -22.84 -48.28 27.47
C HIS A 182 -23.14 -49.51 28.32
N GLN A 183 -24.26 -50.17 28.06
CA GLN A 183 -24.57 -51.45 28.68
C GLN A 183 -23.61 -52.51 28.15
N TYR A 184 -22.73 -52.98 29.03
CA TYR A 184 -21.70 -53.95 28.70
C TYR A 184 -21.90 -55.20 29.55
N SER A 185 -21.85 -56.37 28.92
CA SER A 185 -21.84 -57.66 29.60
C SER A 185 -20.41 -58.19 29.61
N CYS A 186 -19.82 -58.36 30.79
CA CYS A 186 -18.42 -58.71 30.91
C CYS A 186 -18.20 -60.19 30.60
N SER A 187 -17.38 -60.47 29.58
CA SER A 187 -16.94 -61.82 29.25
C SER A 187 -15.85 -62.31 30.21
N GLU A 188 -15.71 -63.64 30.35
CA GLU A 188 -14.66 -64.25 31.17
C GLU A 188 -13.25 -63.82 30.72
N LYS A 189 -13.03 -63.66 29.41
CA LYS A 189 -11.74 -63.19 28.87
C LYS A 189 -11.38 -61.78 29.36
N ILE A 190 -12.36 -60.88 29.42
CA ILE A 190 -12.16 -59.50 29.88
C ILE A 190 -12.02 -59.44 31.40
N LYS A 191 -12.84 -60.21 32.12
CA LYS A 191 -12.70 -60.38 33.59
C LYS A 191 -11.28 -60.80 33.95
N ASN A 192 -10.79 -61.88 33.33
CA ASN A 192 -9.44 -62.40 33.56
C ASN A 192 -8.37 -61.37 33.17
N ALA A 193 -8.55 -60.62 32.07
CA ALA A 193 -7.62 -59.57 31.69
C ALA A 193 -7.49 -58.46 32.75
N PHE A 194 -8.59 -58.04 33.38
CA PHE A 194 -8.55 -57.07 34.49
C PHE A 194 -7.84 -57.63 35.73
N GLN A 195 -8.16 -58.88 36.11
CA GLN A 195 -7.52 -59.54 37.26
C GLN A 195 -6.02 -59.76 37.02
N ASP A 196 -5.64 -60.20 35.82
CA ASP A 196 -4.25 -60.43 35.42
C ASP A 196 -3.42 -59.15 35.50
N VAL A 197 -3.99 -58.01 35.09
CA VAL A 197 -3.32 -56.70 35.23
C VAL A 197 -3.16 -56.33 36.70
N GLY A 198 -4.21 -56.50 37.53
CA GLY A 198 -4.16 -56.21 38.96
C GLY A 198 -3.10 -57.02 39.71
N VAL A 199 -3.13 -58.35 39.56
CA VAL A 199 -2.18 -59.28 40.18
C VAL A 199 -0.76 -59.00 39.69
N ALA A 200 -0.55 -58.82 38.39
CA ALA A 200 0.77 -58.56 37.84
C ALA A 200 1.37 -57.22 38.29
N LEU A 201 0.54 -56.21 38.57
CA LEU A 201 1.00 -54.93 39.12
C LEU A 201 1.45 -55.08 40.58
N ILE A 202 0.71 -55.83 41.39
CA ILE A 202 1.09 -56.13 42.78
C ILE A 202 2.37 -56.96 42.80
N GLU A 203 2.45 -58.00 41.98
CA GLU A 203 3.63 -58.85 41.83
C GLU A 203 4.84 -58.03 41.39
N ARG A 204 4.66 -57.09 40.44
CA ARG A 204 5.73 -56.18 40.01
C ARG A 204 6.11 -55.17 41.09
N ALA A 205 5.17 -54.66 41.88
CA ALA A 205 5.44 -53.73 42.96
C ALA A 205 6.28 -54.38 44.06
N LEU A 206 5.95 -55.62 44.42
CA LEU A 206 6.61 -56.40 45.46
C LEU A 206 7.90 -57.09 44.97
N ASN A 207 8.04 -57.39 43.67
CA ASN A 207 9.23 -58.03 43.13
C ASN A 207 10.22 -57.03 42.51
N PRO A 208 11.36 -56.80 43.17
CA PRO A 208 12.41 -55.87 42.74
C PRO A 208 12.96 -56.07 41.34
N ILE A 209 13.09 -57.33 40.95
CA ILE A 209 13.74 -57.74 39.72
C ILE A 209 12.91 -57.24 38.53
N TYR A 210 11.61 -57.00 38.74
CA TYR A 210 10.67 -56.49 37.75
C TYR A 210 10.57 -54.95 37.72
N HIS A 211 11.31 -54.22 38.55
CA HIS A 211 11.29 -52.75 38.50
C HIS A 211 12.00 -52.20 37.25
N PRO A 212 13.21 -52.67 36.88
CA PRO A 212 13.83 -52.26 35.63
C PRO A 212 13.00 -52.71 34.42
N ASN A 213 12.55 -51.74 33.63
CA ASN A 213 11.65 -52.00 32.49
C ASN A 213 12.23 -53.04 31.51
N PHE A 214 13.55 -53.04 31.27
CA PHE A 214 14.18 -53.99 30.36
C PHE A 214 14.08 -55.44 30.84
N ILE A 215 14.25 -55.69 32.15
CA ILE A 215 14.11 -57.02 32.73
C ILE A 215 12.65 -57.45 32.69
N TYR A 216 11.74 -56.59 33.16
CA TYR A 216 10.31 -56.89 33.18
C TYR A 216 9.76 -57.21 31.78
N ASN A 217 10.14 -56.43 30.76
CA ASN A 217 9.66 -56.63 29.39
C ASN A 217 10.09 -57.99 28.79
N MET A 218 11.11 -58.65 29.34
CA MET A 218 11.56 -60.00 28.92
C MET A 218 10.79 -61.13 29.62
N THR A 219 9.90 -60.81 30.57
CA THR A 219 9.17 -61.82 31.37
C THR A 219 7.86 -62.25 30.70
N LYS A 220 7.43 -63.49 30.99
CA LYS A 220 6.08 -63.98 30.64
C LYS A 220 4.97 -63.13 31.28
N LEU A 221 5.22 -62.58 32.47
CA LEU A 221 4.31 -61.69 33.18
C LEU A 221 4.04 -60.40 32.38
N SER A 222 5.07 -59.75 31.85
CA SER A 222 4.88 -58.57 31.00
C SER A 222 4.18 -58.89 29.69
N GLN A 223 4.42 -60.06 29.08
CA GLN A 223 3.73 -60.48 27.86
C GLN A 223 2.22 -60.65 28.12
N LYS A 224 1.86 -61.32 29.23
CA LYS A 224 0.48 -61.50 29.68
C LYS A 224 -0.22 -60.15 29.92
N VAL A 225 0.43 -59.23 30.63
CA VAL A 225 -0.11 -57.87 30.89
C VAL A 225 -0.29 -57.06 29.62
N ASN A 226 0.67 -57.11 28.68
CA ASN A 226 0.55 -56.39 27.41
C ASN A 226 -0.63 -56.94 26.58
N TYR A 227 -0.79 -58.26 26.51
CA TYR A 227 -1.95 -58.89 25.88
C TYR A 227 -3.27 -58.43 26.51
N SER A 228 -3.35 -58.41 27.85
CA SER A 228 -4.52 -57.89 28.57
C SER A 228 -4.79 -56.42 28.24
N TYR A 229 -3.78 -55.56 28.16
CA TYR A 229 -3.95 -54.16 27.74
C TYR A 229 -4.46 -54.02 26.31
N ASP A 230 -3.95 -54.83 25.37
CA ASP A 230 -4.39 -54.80 23.98
C ASP A 230 -5.86 -55.23 23.87
N LEU A 231 -6.26 -56.30 24.58
CA LEU A 231 -7.64 -56.75 24.64
C LEU A 231 -8.58 -55.67 25.20
N LEU A 232 -8.20 -55.02 26.30
CA LEU A 232 -8.97 -53.92 26.91
C LEU A 232 -9.06 -52.70 25.98
N LYS A 233 -8.01 -52.40 25.22
CA LYS A 233 -7.99 -51.31 24.24
C LYS A 233 -8.90 -51.61 23.06
N GLU A 234 -8.87 -52.83 22.54
CA GLU A 234 -9.74 -53.26 21.44
C GLU A 234 -11.22 -53.22 21.82
N MET A 235 -11.56 -53.65 23.04
CA MET A 235 -12.91 -53.52 23.58
C MET A 235 -13.39 -52.06 23.62
N CYS A 236 -12.52 -51.12 24.02
CA CYS A 236 -12.90 -49.72 24.16
C CYS A 236 -13.03 -48.95 22.82
N LYS A 237 -12.29 -49.34 21.78
CA LYS A 237 -12.27 -48.65 20.46
C LYS A 237 -13.68 -48.39 19.88
N PRO A 238 -14.52 -49.42 19.63
CA PRO A 238 -15.82 -49.20 19.00
C PRO A 238 -16.77 -48.34 19.86
N ILE A 239 -16.63 -48.44 21.19
CA ILE A 239 -17.43 -47.64 22.12
C ILE A 239 -17.05 -46.16 22.00
N VAL A 240 -15.76 -45.84 22.01
CA VAL A 240 -15.26 -44.46 21.86
C VAL A 240 -15.67 -43.86 20.52
N GLU A 241 -15.58 -44.62 19.43
CA GLU A 241 -16.00 -44.16 18.10
C GLU A 241 -17.51 -43.85 18.03
N ARG A 242 -18.34 -44.70 18.63
CA ARG A 242 -19.78 -44.45 18.73
C ARG A 242 -20.06 -43.19 19.55
N ARG A 243 -19.38 -42.99 20.68
CA ARG A 243 -19.54 -41.79 21.51
C ARG A 243 -19.08 -40.51 20.80
N LYS A 244 -17.98 -40.57 20.03
CA LYS A 244 -17.51 -39.44 19.20
C LYS A 244 -18.58 -38.91 18.24
N LYS A 245 -19.38 -39.80 17.64
CA LYS A 245 -20.49 -39.43 16.73
C LYS A 245 -21.69 -38.85 17.48
N LEU A 246 -22.04 -39.40 18.64
CA LEU A 246 -23.18 -38.94 19.44
C LEU A 246 -22.97 -37.55 20.05
N LEU A 247 -21.72 -37.18 20.32
CA LEU A 247 -21.34 -35.87 20.86
C LEU A 247 -21.74 -34.68 19.96
N ASP A 248 -21.94 -34.90 18.66
CA ASP A 248 -22.35 -33.85 17.73
C ASP A 248 -23.90 -33.65 17.74
N ILE A 249 -24.64 -34.49 18.47
CA ILE A 249 -26.11 -34.42 18.64
C ILE A 249 -26.43 -33.75 19.98
N SER A 250 -27.17 -32.63 19.95
CA SER A 250 -27.34 -31.71 21.09
C SER A 250 -28.14 -32.25 22.28
N THR A 251 -28.86 -33.35 22.13
CA THR A 251 -29.81 -33.88 23.13
C THR A 251 -29.23 -34.98 24.04
N HIS A 252 -27.95 -35.34 23.89
CA HIS A 252 -27.37 -36.50 24.59
C HIS A 252 -26.84 -36.17 26.00
N LYS A 253 -27.14 -37.01 26.99
CA LYS A 253 -26.62 -36.89 28.36
C LYS A 253 -25.11 -37.17 28.38
N ARG A 254 -24.31 -36.16 28.76
CA ARG A 254 -22.85 -36.26 28.80
C ARG A 254 -22.38 -37.23 29.88
N THR A 255 -21.50 -38.14 29.50
CA THR A 255 -20.83 -39.07 30.42
C THR A 255 -19.36 -38.70 30.59
N PHE A 256 -18.65 -39.42 31.46
CA PHE A 256 -17.24 -39.18 31.73
C PHE A 256 -16.37 -39.27 30.46
N ILE A 257 -16.67 -40.22 29.57
CA ILE A 257 -15.91 -40.40 28.32
C ILE A 257 -16.14 -39.24 27.33
N ASP A 258 -17.30 -38.59 27.38
CA ASP A 258 -17.64 -37.48 26.49
C ASP A 258 -16.81 -36.22 26.81
N GLU A 259 -16.58 -35.96 28.10
CA GLU A 259 -15.73 -34.84 28.54
C GLU A 259 -14.26 -35.05 28.10
N LEU A 260 -13.78 -36.31 28.10
CA LEU A 260 -12.45 -36.64 27.58
C LEU A 260 -12.34 -36.44 26.06
N ILE A 261 -13.36 -36.84 25.31
CA ILE A 261 -13.40 -36.64 23.85
C ILE A 261 -13.47 -35.15 23.50
N LYS A 262 -14.23 -34.36 24.27
CA LYS A 262 -14.30 -32.91 24.08
C LYS A 262 -12.95 -32.23 24.28
N MET A 263 -12.22 -32.61 25.33
CA MET A 263 -10.88 -32.10 25.61
C MET A 263 -9.90 -32.37 24.44
N ASP A 264 -10.01 -33.53 23.78
CA ASP A 264 -9.23 -33.87 22.58
C ASP A 264 -9.58 -32.96 21.38
N LYS A 265 -10.89 -32.80 21.10
CA LYS A 265 -11.37 -31.91 20.02
C LYS A 265 -10.93 -30.45 20.22
N ASP A 266 -11.01 -29.93 21.44
CA ASP A 266 -10.63 -28.55 21.76
C ASP A 266 -9.11 -28.33 21.63
N GLY A 267 -8.29 -29.31 21.99
CA GLY A 267 -6.83 -29.27 21.79
C GLY A 267 -6.44 -29.14 20.31
N ILE A 268 -7.08 -29.91 19.43
CA ILE A 268 -6.83 -29.86 17.98
C ILE A 268 -7.21 -28.49 17.41
N LYS A 269 -8.35 -27.93 17.82
CA LYS A 269 -8.78 -26.58 17.39
C LYS A 269 -7.75 -25.51 17.77
N MET A 270 -7.24 -25.55 18.99
CA MET A 270 -6.21 -24.60 19.43
C MET A 270 -4.93 -24.73 18.61
N LEU A 271 -4.49 -25.96 18.30
CA LEU A 271 -3.32 -26.19 17.44
C LEU A 271 -3.49 -25.57 16.04
N LEU A 272 -4.66 -25.75 15.42
CA LEU A 272 -4.96 -25.16 14.11
C LEU A 272 -4.92 -23.62 14.15
N ILE A 273 -5.44 -23.02 15.22
CA ILE A 273 -5.37 -21.56 15.44
C ILE A 273 -3.90 -21.10 15.54
N TYR A 274 -3.06 -21.80 16.30
CA TYR A 274 -1.63 -21.48 16.39
C TYR A 274 -0.91 -21.60 15.04
N ILE A 275 -1.21 -22.64 14.25
CA ILE A 275 -0.65 -22.81 12.90
C ILE A 275 -1.06 -21.63 11.99
N LEU A 276 -2.33 -21.22 12.05
CA LEU A 276 -2.83 -20.07 11.29
C LEU A 276 -2.11 -18.76 11.70
N ILE A 277 -1.93 -18.53 13.00
CA ILE A 277 -1.19 -17.35 13.51
C ILE A 277 0.25 -17.36 13.01
N ILE A 278 0.95 -18.51 13.07
CA ILE A 278 2.32 -18.64 12.57
C ILE A 278 2.37 -18.35 11.07
N PHE A 279 1.42 -18.86 10.29
CA PHE A 279 1.34 -18.59 8.85
C PHE A 279 1.17 -17.09 8.55
N ILE A 280 0.28 -16.39 9.28
CA ILE A 280 0.09 -14.94 9.15
C ILE A 280 1.38 -14.19 9.48
N ILE A 281 2.07 -14.56 10.56
CA ILE A 281 3.34 -13.94 10.96
C ILE A 281 4.40 -14.12 9.87
N ILE A 282 4.56 -15.33 9.32
CA ILE A 282 5.51 -15.59 8.22
C ILE A 282 5.17 -14.75 6.98
N PHE A 283 3.89 -14.63 6.64
CA PHE A 283 3.44 -13.81 5.52
C PHE A 283 3.79 -12.32 5.72
N LEU A 284 3.50 -11.77 6.91
CA LEU A 284 3.85 -10.39 7.26
C LEU A 284 5.37 -10.16 7.27
N LEU A 285 6.15 -11.11 7.81
CA LEU A 285 7.61 -11.05 7.78
C LEU A 285 8.17 -11.06 6.35
N ARG A 286 7.58 -11.82 5.42
CA ARG A 286 8.01 -11.80 4.01
C ARG A 286 7.79 -10.42 3.36
N ILE A 287 6.67 -9.76 3.66
CA ILE A 287 6.39 -8.39 3.19
C ILE A 287 7.43 -7.42 3.77
N GLU A 288 7.67 -7.50 5.08
CA GLU A 288 8.63 -6.67 5.79
C GLU A 288 10.06 -6.83 5.26
N LEU A 289 10.50 -8.08 5.06
CA LEU A 289 11.82 -8.39 4.51
C LEU A 289 11.98 -7.89 3.08
N SER A 290 10.93 -8.00 2.25
CA SER A 290 10.93 -7.43 0.90
C SER A 290 11.15 -5.91 0.94
N ARG A 291 10.44 -5.21 1.83
CA ARG A 291 10.59 -3.76 2.02
C ARG A 291 11.98 -3.38 2.51
N ILE A 292 12.48 -4.06 3.54
CA ILE A 292 13.82 -3.80 4.10
C ILE A 292 14.90 -3.98 3.02
N ARG A 293 14.83 -5.06 2.23
CA ARG A 293 15.77 -5.31 1.13
C ARG A 293 15.74 -4.20 0.08
N PHE A 294 14.55 -3.77 -0.33
CA PHE A 294 14.39 -2.67 -1.28
C PHE A 294 14.93 -1.35 -0.73
N ASN A 295 14.56 -0.99 0.50
CA ASN A 295 15.03 0.23 1.16
C ASN A 295 16.55 0.23 1.37
N ARG A 296 17.17 -0.92 1.67
CA ARG A 296 18.63 -1.05 1.75
C ARG A 296 19.29 -0.85 0.39
N LYS A 297 18.75 -1.46 -0.67
CA LYS A 297 19.29 -1.34 -2.04
C LYS A 297 19.21 0.10 -2.56
N PHE A 298 18.13 0.82 -2.24
CA PHE A 298 17.89 2.19 -2.67
C PHE A 298 17.99 3.19 -1.51
N LYS A 299 18.92 2.97 -0.57
CA LYS A 299 19.07 3.83 0.62
C LYS A 299 19.27 5.31 0.29
N ASN A 300 20.00 5.60 -0.79
CA ASN A 300 20.36 6.95 -1.23
C ASN A 300 19.24 7.67 -2.02
N ILE A 301 18.16 6.97 -2.38
CA ILE A 301 17.02 7.59 -3.06
C ILE A 301 16.02 8.06 -1.99
N PRO A 302 15.61 9.34 -1.99
CA PRO A 302 14.61 9.84 -1.04
C PRO A 302 13.24 9.20 -1.28
N GLY A 303 12.41 9.14 -0.25
CA GLY A 303 11.07 8.58 -0.31
C GLY A 303 10.23 9.06 0.87
N PRO A 304 8.89 9.05 0.77
CA PRO A 304 8.01 9.40 1.88
C PRO A 304 8.18 8.40 3.04
N PRO A 305 7.70 8.75 4.25
CA PRO A 305 7.73 7.85 5.40
C PRO A 305 7.19 6.46 5.05
N SER A 306 7.91 5.42 5.47
CA SER A 306 7.61 4.03 5.15
C SER A 306 7.43 3.24 6.44
N TYR A 307 6.19 2.86 6.75
CA TYR A 307 5.84 2.14 7.97
C TYR A 307 6.00 0.61 7.83
N PRO A 308 6.15 -0.14 8.95
CA PRO A 308 6.09 -1.60 8.97
C PRO A 308 4.88 -2.15 8.20
N ILE A 309 5.08 -3.20 7.41
CA ILE A 309 4.10 -3.91 6.56
C ILE A 309 3.46 -3.06 5.45
N ILE A 310 2.91 -1.90 5.79
CA ILE A 310 2.10 -1.04 4.93
C ILE A 310 2.98 -0.17 4.01
N GLY A 311 4.21 0.15 4.46
CA GLY A 311 5.11 1.03 3.74
C GLY A 311 4.58 2.46 3.71
N SER A 312 4.61 3.08 2.55
CA SER A 312 4.15 4.44 2.27
C SER A 312 2.66 4.51 1.91
N ALA A 313 1.85 3.46 2.12
CA ALA A 313 0.43 3.49 1.76
C ALA A 313 -0.32 4.65 2.43
N LEU A 314 0.02 4.99 3.67
CA LEU A 314 -0.60 6.09 4.43
C LEU A 314 -0.32 7.48 3.84
N PHE A 315 0.67 7.57 2.96
CA PHE A 315 0.95 8.81 2.23
C PHE A 315 -0.12 9.09 1.15
N PHE A 316 -0.80 8.06 0.68
CA PHE A 316 -1.85 8.13 -0.34
C PHE A 316 -3.22 8.31 0.32
N ASN A 317 -3.86 9.45 0.11
CA ASN A 317 -5.27 9.62 0.49
C ASN A 317 -6.14 9.09 -0.67
N PRO A 318 -7.13 8.21 -0.43
CA PRO A 318 -8.06 7.78 -1.48
C PRO A 318 -8.72 8.92 -2.25
N ASN A 319 -8.91 10.08 -1.61
CA ASN A 319 -9.48 11.27 -2.26
C ASN A 319 -8.50 11.96 -3.24
N ASP A 320 -7.18 11.80 -3.06
CA ASP A 320 -6.14 12.32 -3.97
C ASP A 320 -6.16 11.59 -5.32
N ILE A 321 -6.79 10.41 -5.41
CA ILE A 321 -6.89 9.61 -6.64
C ILE A 321 -7.79 10.32 -7.68
N SER A 322 -8.69 11.20 -7.25
CA SER A 322 -9.49 12.02 -8.18
C SER A 322 -8.68 13.11 -8.90
N ASP A 323 -7.51 13.46 -8.38
CA ASP A 323 -6.63 14.50 -8.91
C ASP A 323 -5.22 13.94 -9.15
N TYR A 324 -5.09 13.23 -10.27
CA TYR A 324 -3.87 12.51 -10.65
C TYR A 324 -2.61 13.38 -10.69
N ALA A 325 -2.75 14.66 -11.06
CA ALA A 325 -1.64 15.61 -11.10
C ALA A 325 -1.10 15.88 -9.69
N LYS A 326 -1.99 16.18 -8.74
CA LYS A 326 -1.62 16.36 -7.32
C LYS A 326 -0.97 15.11 -6.75
N LEU A 327 -1.51 13.93 -7.05
CA LEU A 327 -0.95 12.68 -6.56
C LEU A 327 0.46 12.45 -7.10
N ILE A 328 0.65 12.65 -8.41
CA ILE A 328 1.96 12.53 -9.04
C ILE A 328 2.93 13.52 -8.38
N ASP A 329 2.60 14.80 -8.29
CA ASP A 329 3.49 15.82 -7.71
C ASP A 329 3.86 15.54 -6.26
N LYS A 330 2.88 15.10 -5.45
CA LYS A 330 3.09 14.69 -4.06
C LYS A 330 4.06 13.51 -3.95
N VAL A 331 3.99 12.56 -4.89
CA VAL A 331 4.81 11.34 -4.92
C VAL A 331 6.20 11.59 -5.55
N SER A 332 6.34 12.60 -6.40
CA SER A 332 7.58 12.91 -7.11
C SER A 332 8.17 14.26 -6.71
N PHE A 333 8.21 14.52 -5.40
CA PHE A 333 8.84 15.69 -4.79
C PHE A 333 10.37 15.77 -5.04
N ALA A 334 10.99 14.69 -5.51
CA ALA A 334 12.40 14.63 -5.88
C ALA A 334 12.58 14.08 -7.30
N THR A 335 13.76 14.32 -7.89
CA THR A 335 14.12 13.82 -9.23
C THR A 335 14.15 12.29 -9.30
N LYS A 336 14.37 11.62 -8.17
CA LYS A 336 14.22 10.18 -7.97
C LYS A 336 13.52 9.96 -6.64
N THR A 337 12.38 9.27 -6.66
CA THR A 337 11.65 8.91 -5.45
C THR A 337 11.47 7.40 -5.36
N LYS A 338 11.70 6.82 -4.18
CA LYS A 338 11.36 5.43 -3.89
C LYS A 338 10.05 5.33 -3.12
N LEU A 339 9.25 4.33 -3.44
CA LEU A 339 7.99 4.04 -2.79
C LEU A 339 7.90 2.55 -2.52
N SER A 340 7.42 2.20 -1.34
CA SER A 340 7.08 0.83 -0.99
C SER A 340 5.66 0.81 -0.48
N VAL A 341 4.78 0.04 -1.08
CA VAL A 341 3.40 -0.13 -0.60
C VAL A 341 3.11 -1.62 -0.52
N PHE A 342 2.92 -2.12 0.70
CA PHE A 342 2.88 -3.56 0.98
C PHE A 342 4.10 -4.30 0.40
N LYS A 343 3.87 -5.29 -0.47
CA LYS A 343 4.91 -6.05 -1.16
C LYS A 343 5.48 -5.31 -2.38
N GLN A 344 4.80 -4.26 -2.84
CA GLN A 344 5.14 -3.58 -4.10
C GLN A 344 6.15 -2.47 -3.85
N ASN A 345 7.21 -2.47 -4.65
CA ASN A 345 8.27 -1.50 -4.57
C ASN A 345 8.39 -0.80 -5.93
N VAL A 346 8.36 0.53 -5.92
CA VAL A 346 8.32 1.36 -7.13
C VAL A 346 9.38 2.45 -7.02
N LEU A 347 10.05 2.71 -8.14
CA LEU A 347 10.92 3.87 -8.30
C LEU A 347 10.27 4.82 -9.28
N VAL A 348 10.08 6.06 -8.86
CA VAL A 348 9.60 7.15 -9.70
C VAL A 348 10.81 7.99 -10.07
N ILE A 349 11.04 8.16 -11.38
CA ILE A 349 12.25 8.80 -11.91
C ILE A 349 11.81 9.92 -12.84
N ARG A 350 12.19 11.15 -12.50
CA ARG A 350 11.95 12.37 -13.28
C ARG A 350 13.22 12.95 -13.89
N GLU A 351 14.40 12.53 -13.44
CA GLU A 351 15.67 13.01 -14.00
C GLU A 351 15.81 12.59 -15.48
N PRO A 352 15.87 13.54 -16.44
CA PRO A 352 15.86 13.22 -17.87
C PRO A 352 17.00 12.28 -18.29
N SER A 353 18.20 12.49 -17.75
CA SER A 353 19.37 11.65 -18.02
C SER A 353 19.17 10.19 -17.58
N ALA A 354 18.50 9.98 -16.44
CA ALA A 354 18.21 8.66 -15.90
C ALA A 354 17.07 8.00 -16.67
N VAL A 355 16.02 8.76 -17.02
CA VAL A 355 14.92 8.29 -17.86
C VAL A 355 15.44 7.82 -19.21
N GLN A 356 16.28 8.60 -19.89
CA GLN A 356 16.88 8.21 -21.17
C GLN A 356 17.66 6.90 -21.06
N LYS A 357 18.51 6.77 -20.03
CA LYS A 357 19.29 5.54 -19.78
C LYS A 357 18.40 4.33 -19.56
N ILE A 358 17.33 4.47 -18.78
CA ILE A 358 16.40 3.37 -18.48
C ILE A 358 15.61 2.97 -19.72
N LEU A 359 14.98 3.93 -20.40
CA LEU A 359 14.15 3.65 -21.57
C LEU A 359 14.94 3.12 -22.77
N SER A 360 16.25 3.39 -22.85
CA SER A 360 17.12 2.90 -23.93
C SER A 360 17.75 1.54 -23.62
N HIS A 361 17.73 1.07 -22.36
CA HIS A 361 18.43 -0.13 -21.95
C HIS A 361 17.53 -1.37 -22.04
N HIS A 362 18.00 -2.40 -22.75
CA HIS A 362 17.25 -3.63 -23.05
C HIS A 362 16.65 -4.34 -21.83
N ALA A 363 17.31 -4.27 -20.67
CA ALA A 363 16.79 -4.82 -19.41
C ALA A 363 15.48 -4.18 -18.92
N PHE A 364 15.07 -3.03 -19.46
CA PHE A 364 13.87 -2.28 -19.07
C PHE A 364 12.88 -2.08 -20.22
N PHE A 365 13.02 -2.83 -21.32
CA PHE A 365 12.02 -2.81 -22.40
C PHE A 365 10.68 -3.43 -21.99
N GLU A 366 10.69 -4.26 -20.95
CA GLU A 366 9.47 -4.89 -20.45
C GLU A 366 8.62 -3.89 -19.66
N LYS A 367 7.30 -3.96 -19.87
CA LYS A 367 6.36 -3.09 -19.17
C LYS A 367 6.23 -3.50 -17.70
N PRO A 368 6.00 -2.52 -16.79
CA PRO A 368 5.65 -2.84 -15.41
C PRO A 368 4.40 -3.72 -15.35
N TRP A 369 4.36 -4.64 -14.38
CA TRP A 369 3.28 -5.61 -14.23
C TRP A 369 1.89 -4.96 -14.06
N GLN A 370 1.81 -3.69 -13.64
CA GLN A 370 0.55 -2.95 -13.51
C GLN A 370 -0.18 -2.76 -14.86
N PHE A 371 0.52 -2.91 -16.00
CA PHE A 371 -0.12 -2.89 -17.31
C PHE A 371 -1.04 -4.09 -17.56
N THR A 372 -1.00 -5.14 -16.73
CA THR A 372 -1.98 -6.24 -16.78
C THR A 372 -3.38 -5.79 -16.37
N PHE A 373 -3.52 -4.68 -15.63
CA PHE A 373 -4.82 -4.16 -15.20
C PHE A 373 -5.72 -3.69 -16.35
N PHE A 374 -5.14 -3.40 -17.52
CA PHE A 374 -5.89 -3.04 -18.72
C PHE A 374 -6.61 -4.23 -19.36
N ASN A 375 -6.27 -5.47 -18.97
CA ASN A 375 -6.89 -6.71 -19.48
C ASN A 375 -6.85 -6.85 -21.01
N LEU A 376 -5.75 -6.41 -21.64
CA LEU A 376 -5.50 -6.44 -23.08
C LEU A 376 -4.11 -7.06 -23.35
N PRO A 377 -3.93 -8.38 -23.21
CA PRO A 377 -2.63 -9.06 -23.35
C PRO A 377 -1.95 -8.88 -24.72
N TYR A 378 -2.73 -8.67 -25.78
CA TYR A 378 -2.26 -8.45 -27.15
C TYR A 378 -2.28 -6.98 -27.57
N GLY A 379 -2.88 -6.08 -26.78
CA GLY A 379 -3.01 -4.66 -27.11
C GLY A 379 -1.67 -3.92 -27.20
N LEU A 380 -1.48 -3.07 -28.21
CA LEU A 380 -0.23 -2.33 -28.47
C LEU A 380 0.30 -1.53 -27.25
N PHE A 381 -0.59 -0.98 -26.43
CA PHE A 381 -0.26 -0.20 -25.24
C PHE A 381 0.09 -1.09 -24.03
N SER A 382 -0.56 -2.24 -23.87
CA SER A 382 -0.51 -3.09 -22.66
C SER A 382 0.33 -4.36 -22.80
N ALA A 383 0.52 -4.87 -24.02
CA ALA A 383 1.22 -6.12 -24.28
C ALA A 383 2.68 -6.10 -23.78
N PHE A 384 3.12 -7.22 -23.23
CA PHE A 384 4.52 -7.42 -22.82
C PHE A 384 5.44 -7.52 -24.04
N TYR A 385 6.73 -7.24 -23.84
CA TYR A 385 7.72 -7.05 -24.90
C TYR A 385 7.77 -8.17 -25.96
N PRO A 386 7.71 -9.48 -25.60
CA PRO A 386 7.72 -10.57 -26.59
C PRO A 386 6.55 -10.53 -27.57
N VAL A 387 5.37 -10.11 -27.10
CA VAL A 387 4.13 -9.99 -27.90
C VAL A 387 4.08 -8.64 -28.60
N TRP A 388 4.48 -7.58 -27.90
CA TRP A 388 4.47 -6.21 -28.38
C TRP A 388 5.41 -5.98 -29.58
N LYS A 389 6.63 -6.53 -29.55
CA LYS A 389 7.66 -6.25 -30.56
C LYS A 389 7.23 -6.66 -31.99
N PRO A 390 6.70 -7.88 -32.23
CA PRO A 390 6.16 -8.25 -33.54
C PRO A 390 5.02 -7.33 -34.01
N ILE A 391 4.07 -7.03 -33.12
CA ILE A 391 2.92 -6.16 -33.43
C ILE A 391 3.38 -4.75 -33.79
N ARG A 392 4.32 -4.19 -33.03
CA ARG A 392 4.87 -2.86 -33.29
C ARG A 392 5.61 -2.79 -34.61
N LYS A 393 6.35 -3.85 -34.97
CA LYS A 393 7.06 -3.93 -36.25
C LYS A 393 6.10 -3.86 -37.44
N VAL A 394 4.94 -4.51 -37.34
CA VAL A 394 3.90 -4.55 -38.38
C VAL A 394 3.10 -3.25 -38.44
N THR A 395 2.83 -2.61 -37.30
CA THR A 395 2.00 -1.39 -37.23
C THR A 395 2.75 -0.09 -37.51
N ASN A 396 4.08 -0.06 -37.31
CA ASN A 396 4.89 1.14 -37.53
C ASN A 396 4.78 1.77 -38.94
N PRO A 397 4.78 1.00 -40.06
CA PRO A 397 4.64 1.57 -41.41
C PRO A 397 3.36 2.38 -41.60
N ALA A 398 2.25 1.97 -40.97
CA ALA A 398 0.97 2.67 -41.00
C ALA A 398 0.98 4.03 -40.26
N MET A 399 2.06 4.33 -39.54
CA MET A 399 2.30 5.60 -38.84
C MET A 399 3.46 6.39 -39.47
N SER A 400 3.85 6.04 -40.71
CA SER A 400 4.87 6.77 -41.47
C SER A 400 4.40 8.17 -41.86
N GLN A 401 5.35 9.05 -42.20
CA GLN A 401 5.04 10.42 -42.62
C GLN A 401 4.11 10.47 -43.84
N SER A 402 4.23 9.53 -44.77
CA SER A 402 3.33 9.41 -45.92
C SER A 402 1.91 9.00 -45.50
N ALA A 403 1.79 8.01 -44.61
CA ALA A 403 0.48 7.59 -44.08
C ALA A 403 -0.23 8.74 -43.35
N VAL A 404 0.48 9.50 -42.51
CA VAL A 404 -0.08 10.66 -41.81
C VAL A 404 -0.55 11.75 -42.78
N LYS A 405 0.19 12.02 -43.86
CA LYS A 405 -0.25 12.96 -44.92
C LYS A 405 -1.56 12.53 -45.55
N ASN A 406 -1.76 11.23 -45.77
CA ASN A 406 -2.99 10.68 -46.32
C ASN A 406 -4.18 10.78 -45.34
N MET A 407 -3.93 10.88 -44.03
CA MET A 407 -4.96 11.06 -43.00
C MET A 407 -5.43 12.53 -42.83
N LEU A 408 -4.67 13.51 -43.33
CA LEU A 408 -4.98 14.94 -43.17
C LEU A 408 -6.39 15.34 -43.63
N PRO A 409 -6.92 14.83 -44.78
CA PRO A 409 -8.29 15.16 -45.19
C PRO A 409 -9.34 14.72 -44.16
N VAL A 410 -9.14 13.54 -43.55
CA VAL A 410 -10.02 13.01 -42.50
C VAL A 410 -9.91 13.86 -41.23
N PHE A 411 -8.70 14.27 -40.84
CA PHE A 411 -8.50 15.17 -39.70
C PHE A 411 -9.23 16.50 -39.88
N ASN A 412 -9.04 17.16 -41.04
CA ASN A 412 -9.68 18.44 -41.34
C ASN A 412 -11.22 18.32 -41.30
N LYS A 413 -11.76 17.27 -41.93
CA LYS A 413 -13.21 16.99 -41.91
C LYS A 413 -13.77 16.85 -40.49
N HIS A 414 -13.08 16.14 -39.60
CA HIS A 414 -13.53 15.99 -38.21
C HIS A 414 -13.36 17.28 -37.40
N ILE A 415 -12.30 18.05 -37.66
CA ILE A 415 -12.06 19.35 -37.02
C ILE A 415 -13.17 20.34 -37.42
N ASP A 416 -13.53 20.41 -38.70
CA ASP A 416 -14.60 21.29 -39.18
C ASP A 416 -15.94 20.98 -38.48
N ARG A 417 -16.26 19.68 -38.34
CA ARG A 417 -17.45 19.22 -37.58
C ARG A 417 -17.38 19.62 -36.10
N LEU A 418 -16.22 19.50 -35.48
CA LEU A 418 -16.00 19.91 -34.09
C LEU A 418 -16.19 21.42 -33.92
N CYS A 419 -15.60 22.22 -34.83
CA CYS A 419 -15.73 23.68 -34.84
C CYS A 419 -17.19 24.12 -34.99
N VAL A 420 -17.97 23.47 -35.87
CA VAL A 420 -19.42 23.75 -36.00
C VAL A 420 -20.16 23.46 -34.69
N LYS A 421 -19.91 22.32 -34.05
CA LYS A 421 -20.57 21.95 -32.77
C LYS A 421 -20.20 22.89 -31.63
N ILE A 422 -18.92 23.26 -31.52
CA ILE A 422 -18.43 24.21 -30.51
C ILE A 422 -18.95 25.63 -30.79
N GLY A 423 -19.03 26.04 -32.05
CA GLY A 423 -19.52 27.36 -32.47
C GLY A 423 -20.94 27.68 -32.01
N GLN A 424 -21.78 26.65 -31.79
CA GLN A 424 -23.14 26.80 -31.27
C GLN A 424 -23.20 27.37 -29.84
N HIS A 425 -22.08 27.34 -29.11
CA HIS A 425 -21.98 27.83 -27.73
C HIS A 425 -21.39 29.24 -27.61
N VAL A 426 -21.03 29.88 -28.72
CA VAL A 426 -20.49 31.25 -28.72
C VAL A 426 -21.53 32.21 -28.13
N GLY A 427 -21.10 33.03 -27.15
CA GLY A 427 -21.96 34.00 -26.47
C GLY A 427 -22.87 33.41 -25.37
N ARG A 428 -22.81 32.11 -25.09
CA ARG A 428 -23.68 31.42 -24.10
C ARG A 428 -23.03 31.15 -22.73
N GLY A 429 -21.88 31.77 -22.45
CA GLY A 429 -21.12 31.56 -21.22
C GLY A 429 -20.13 30.39 -21.29
N SER A 430 -19.65 29.92 -20.14
CA SER A 430 -18.71 28.79 -20.06
C SER A 430 -19.43 27.44 -20.20
N PHE A 431 -18.79 26.49 -20.88
CA PHE A 431 -19.30 25.14 -21.05
C PHE A 431 -18.16 24.12 -21.07
N ASP A 432 -18.48 22.85 -20.81
CA ASP A 432 -17.50 21.76 -20.82
C ASP A 432 -17.24 21.25 -22.25
N ILE A 433 -15.98 21.38 -22.69
CA ILE A 433 -15.51 20.92 -24.01
C ILE A 433 -15.05 19.45 -24.00
N GLU A 434 -14.77 18.84 -22.84
CA GLU A 434 -14.15 17.52 -22.74
C GLU A 434 -14.96 16.47 -23.50
N ASN A 435 -16.29 16.51 -23.33
CA ASN A 435 -17.21 15.59 -23.98
C ASN A 435 -17.19 15.69 -25.52
N TYR A 436 -16.98 16.88 -26.08
CA TYR A 436 -16.90 17.09 -27.53
C TYR A 436 -15.58 16.54 -28.10
N PHE A 437 -14.47 16.75 -27.39
CA PHE A 437 -13.15 16.27 -27.80
C PHE A 437 -13.02 14.76 -27.68
N VAL A 438 -13.59 14.12 -26.65
CA VAL A 438 -13.58 12.65 -26.54
C VAL A 438 -14.32 12.02 -27.71
N LYS A 439 -15.52 12.53 -28.05
CA LYS A 439 -16.30 12.06 -29.19
C LYS A 439 -15.53 12.26 -30.51
N PHE A 440 -15.03 13.47 -30.74
CA PHE A 440 -14.20 13.81 -31.91
C PHE A 440 -12.98 12.87 -32.05
N GLY A 441 -12.25 12.63 -30.97
CA GLY A 441 -11.06 11.78 -31.00
C GLY A 441 -11.39 10.33 -31.38
N ILE A 442 -12.46 9.76 -30.81
CA ILE A 442 -12.90 8.39 -31.12
C ILE A 442 -13.30 8.29 -32.60
N GLU A 443 -14.12 9.22 -33.10
CA GLU A 443 -14.61 9.23 -34.48
C GLU A 443 -13.47 9.40 -35.49
N GLN A 444 -12.56 10.35 -35.22
CA GLN A 444 -11.40 10.60 -36.09
C GLN A 444 -10.50 9.37 -36.20
N ILE A 445 -10.15 8.74 -35.07
CA ILE A 445 -9.23 7.61 -35.05
C ILE A 445 -9.84 6.35 -35.67
N PHE A 446 -11.14 6.15 -35.47
CA PHE A 446 -11.83 5.07 -36.14
C PHE A 446 -11.78 5.25 -37.66
N GLU A 447 -12.11 6.44 -38.17
CA GLU A 447 -12.10 6.69 -39.61
C GLU A 447 -10.69 6.64 -40.20
N THR A 448 -9.65 7.06 -39.47
CA THR A 448 -8.26 7.01 -39.98
C THR A 448 -7.63 5.62 -39.95
N MET A 449 -8.05 4.74 -39.03
CA MET A 449 -7.49 3.39 -38.92
C MET A 449 -8.23 2.35 -39.74
N VAL A 450 -9.52 2.57 -39.97
CA VAL A 450 -10.42 1.60 -40.61
C VAL A 450 -10.92 2.11 -41.96
N GLY A 451 -10.97 3.42 -42.18
CA GLY A 451 -11.50 4.02 -43.41
C GLY A 451 -13.02 4.07 -43.47
N HIS A 452 -13.71 3.76 -42.37
CA HIS A 452 -15.16 3.82 -42.26
C HIS A 452 -15.59 4.99 -41.37
N GLN A 453 -16.62 5.72 -41.82
CA GLN A 453 -17.24 6.73 -40.98
C GLN A 453 -17.92 6.05 -39.80
N PHE A 454 -17.60 6.54 -38.61
CA PHE A 454 -18.16 6.03 -37.37
C PHE A 454 -18.71 7.20 -36.56
N GLU A 455 -19.93 7.05 -36.07
CA GLU A 455 -20.54 8.02 -35.17
C GLU A 455 -20.60 7.44 -33.76
N CYS A 456 -19.92 8.09 -32.82
CA CYS A 456 -19.85 7.61 -31.45
C CYS A 456 -21.15 7.95 -30.72
N SER A 457 -21.85 6.91 -30.23
CA SER A 457 -23.06 7.09 -29.41
C SER A 457 -22.71 7.54 -27.98
N GLU A 458 -23.64 8.23 -27.32
CA GLU A 458 -23.45 8.67 -25.94
C GLU A 458 -23.19 7.50 -24.98
N LYS A 459 -23.92 6.39 -25.13
CA LYS A 459 -23.71 5.17 -24.34
C LYS A 459 -22.28 4.65 -24.46
N MET A 460 -21.73 4.67 -25.66
CA MET A 460 -20.37 4.19 -25.92
C MET A 460 -19.33 5.13 -25.33
N LYS A 461 -19.49 6.44 -25.52
CA LYS A 461 -18.65 7.47 -24.91
C LYS A 461 -18.55 7.28 -23.39
N PHE A 462 -19.70 7.12 -22.72
CA PHE A 462 -19.73 6.90 -21.27
C PHE A 462 -19.09 5.57 -20.85
N ALA A 463 -19.33 4.48 -21.59
CA ALA A 463 -18.68 3.19 -21.32
C ALA A 463 -17.15 3.29 -21.41
N PHE A 464 -16.62 3.92 -22.48
CA PHE A 464 -15.19 4.21 -22.62
C PHE A 464 -14.64 5.03 -21.46
N GLN A 465 -15.34 6.10 -21.09
CA GLN A 465 -14.91 6.98 -20.01
C GLN A 465 -14.87 6.24 -18.66
N ASP A 466 -15.90 5.45 -18.34
CA ASP A 466 -16.00 4.69 -17.10
C ASP A 466 -14.92 3.59 -17.02
N ALA A 467 -14.71 2.83 -18.10
CA ALA A 467 -13.67 1.79 -18.13
C ALA A 467 -12.27 2.38 -17.96
N LEU A 468 -11.95 3.49 -18.63
CA LEU A 468 -10.67 4.16 -18.48
C LEU A 468 -10.48 4.67 -17.05
N THR A 469 -11.50 5.32 -16.47
CA THR A 469 -11.44 5.79 -15.08
C THR A 469 -11.21 4.62 -14.11
N ALA A 470 -11.92 3.50 -14.28
CA ALA A 470 -11.77 2.31 -13.44
C ALA A 470 -10.37 1.67 -13.57
N MET A 471 -9.79 1.67 -14.78
CA MET A 471 -8.43 1.18 -15.02
C MET A 471 -7.38 2.09 -14.35
N ILE A 472 -7.50 3.41 -14.46
CA ILE A 472 -6.55 4.36 -13.80
C ILE A 472 -6.70 4.28 -12.28
N GLU A 473 -7.93 4.24 -11.78
CA GLU A 473 -8.18 4.12 -10.36
C GLU A 473 -7.50 2.86 -9.80
N ARG A 474 -7.57 1.74 -10.54
CA ARG A 474 -6.86 0.53 -10.18
C ARG A 474 -5.35 0.69 -10.24
N LEU A 475 -4.81 1.38 -11.25
CA LEU A 475 -3.37 1.66 -11.40
C LEU A 475 -2.80 2.49 -10.23
N LEU A 476 -3.60 3.36 -9.64
CA LEU A 476 -3.14 4.28 -8.60
C LEU A 476 -3.55 3.87 -7.18
N ASN A 477 -4.55 3.01 -7.05
CA ASN A 477 -5.00 2.49 -5.77
C ASN A 477 -4.37 1.12 -5.48
N VAL A 478 -3.36 1.10 -4.61
CA VAL A 478 -2.65 -0.13 -4.26
C VAL A 478 -3.57 -1.17 -3.59
N PHE A 479 -4.66 -0.76 -2.94
CA PHE A 479 -5.63 -1.69 -2.36
C PHE A 479 -6.41 -2.47 -3.44
N LEU A 480 -6.52 -1.90 -4.65
CA LEU A 480 -7.19 -2.52 -5.81
C LEU A 480 -6.26 -3.41 -6.65
N TYR A 481 -4.99 -3.55 -6.26
CA TYR A 481 -4.04 -4.40 -6.98
C TYR A 481 -4.34 -5.89 -6.82
N ASN A 482 -4.93 -6.29 -5.69
CA ASN A 482 -5.30 -7.69 -5.48
C ASN A 482 -6.52 -8.05 -6.33
N ASP A 483 -6.37 -9.04 -7.22
CA ASP A 483 -7.43 -9.45 -8.15
C ASP A 483 -8.72 -9.88 -7.45
N THR A 484 -8.62 -10.58 -6.32
CA THR A 484 -9.80 -11.06 -5.57
C THR A 484 -10.58 -9.89 -5.00
N LEU A 485 -9.89 -8.97 -4.31
CA LEU A 485 -10.51 -7.77 -3.76
C LEU A 485 -11.10 -6.87 -4.86
N TYR A 486 -10.40 -6.75 -5.99
CA TYR A 486 -10.88 -5.97 -7.13
C TYR A 486 -12.14 -6.59 -7.76
N LYS A 487 -12.18 -7.91 -7.94
CA LYS A 487 -13.37 -8.62 -8.45
C LYS A 487 -14.57 -8.47 -7.53
N MET A 488 -14.37 -8.49 -6.21
CA MET A 488 -15.44 -8.24 -5.23
C MET A 488 -16.05 -6.84 -5.31
N SER A 489 -15.32 -5.85 -5.83
CA SER A 489 -15.80 -4.47 -5.97
C SER A 489 -16.77 -4.24 -7.15
N ASN A 490 -17.07 -5.28 -7.95
CA ASN A 490 -17.83 -5.22 -9.21
C ASN A 490 -17.23 -4.30 -10.30
N LYS A 491 -16.09 -3.63 -10.07
CA LYS A 491 -15.44 -2.75 -11.05
C LYS A 491 -14.86 -3.52 -12.24
N GLN A 492 -14.30 -4.70 -12.02
CA GLN A 492 -13.82 -5.59 -13.09
C GLN A 492 -14.94 -5.92 -14.09
N LYS A 493 -16.16 -6.20 -13.60
CA LYS A 493 -17.32 -6.50 -14.43
C LYS A 493 -17.63 -5.37 -15.42
N ARG A 494 -17.52 -4.11 -14.98
CA ARG A 494 -17.74 -2.93 -15.84
C ARG A 494 -16.69 -2.78 -16.92
N ILE A 495 -15.43 -3.06 -16.59
CA ILE A 495 -14.33 -3.09 -17.57
C ILE A 495 -14.60 -4.18 -18.61
N ASP A 496 -14.91 -5.40 -18.17
CA ASP A 496 -15.15 -6.53 -19.06
C ASP A 496 -16.37 -6.30 -19.97
N GLU A 497 -17.45 -5.73 -19.43
CA GLU A 497 -18.63 -5.31 -20.22
C GLU A 497 -18.29 -4.25 -21.27
N THR A 498 -17.45 -3.29 -20.92
CA THR A 498 -16.99 -2.25 -21.87
C THR A 498 -16.10 -2.85 -22.94
N LEU A 499 -15.08 -3.64 -22.55
CA LEU A 499 -14.18 -4.30 -23.51
C LEU A 499 -14.95 -5.21 -24.47
N LYS A 500 -15.98 -5.90 -23.98
CA LYS A 500 -16.89 -6.70 -24.81
C LYS A 500 -17.68 -5.82 -25.79
N LEU A 501 -18.33 -4.75 -25.31
CA LEU A 501 -19.06 -3.82 -26.17
C LEU A 501 -18.16 -3.24 -27.28
N LEU A 502 -16.92 -2.91 -26.95
CA LEU A 502 -15.95 -2.45 -27.94
C LEU A 502 -15.56 -3.54 -28.92
N GLY A 503 -15.21 -4.74 -28.43
CA GLY A 503 -14.84 -5.86 -29.27
C GLY A 503 -15.93 -6.26 -30.25
N ASP A 504 -17.20 -6.24 -29.83
CA ASP A 504 -18.36 -6.59 -30.66
C ASP A 504 -18.58 -5.59 -31.81
N LEU A 505 -18.29 -4.29 -31.60
CA LEU A 505 -18.35 -3.27 -32.66
C LEU A 505 -17.31 -3.49 -33.77
N PHE A 506 -16.18 -4.13 -33.43
CA PHE A 506 -15.10 -4.38 -34.40
C PHE A 506 -15.31 -5.62 -35.24
N VAL A 507 -16.20 -6.53 -34.86
CA VAL A 507 -16.42 -7.76 -35.63
C VAL A 507 -16.88 -7.47 -37.07
N PRO A 508 -17.95 -6.68 -37.31
CA PRO A 508 -18.43 -6.42 -38.67
C PRO A 508 -17.40 -5.65 -39.51
N VAL A 509 -16.65 -4.76 -38.84
CA VAL A 509 -15.59 -3.95 -39.44
C VAL A 509 -14.44 -4.82 -39.94
N ILE A 510 -13.99 -5.78 -39.13
CA ILE A 510 -12.92 -6.71 -39.51
C ILE A 510 -13.39 -7.57 -40.70
N GLU A 511 -14.63 -8.06 -40.67
CA GLU A 511 -15.21 -8.85 -41.76
C GLU A 511 -15.31 -8.06 -43.07
N GLU A 512 -15.76 -6.81 -43.02
CA GLU A 512 -15.84 -5.93 -44.19
C GLU A 512 -14.46 -5.59 -44.75
N ARG A 513 -13.51 -5.23 -43.88
CA ARG A 513 -12.12 -4.94 -44.30
C ARG A 513 -11.41 -6.17 -44.85
N GLN A 514 -11.70 -7.36 -44.36
CA GLN A 514 -11.16 -8.60 -44.91
C GLN A 514 -11.57 -8.84 -46.37
N LYS A 515 -12.78 -8.39 -46.77
CA LYS A 515 -13.26 -8.43 -48.15
C LYS A 515 -12.59 -7.34 -49.00
N ILE A 516 -12.56 -6.10 -48.53
CA ILE A 516 -11.93 -4.97 -49.24
C ILE A 516 -10.42 -5.21 -49.46
N TYR A 517 -9.77 -5.92 -48.54
CA TYR A 517 -8.36 -6.31 -48.68
C TYR A 517 -8.13 -7.22 -49.91
N GLU A 518 -9.12 -8.04 -50.29
CA GLU A 518 -9.03 -8.93 -51.47
C GLU A 518 -9.11 -8.15 -52.79
N ASP A 519 -9.69 -6.94 -52.75
CA ASP A 519 -9.82 -6.03 -53.90
C ASP A 519 -8.57 -5.14 -54.13
N GLY A 520 -7.51 -5.29 -53.31
CA GLY A 520 -6.18 -4.71 -53.57
C GLY A 520 -5.88 -3.33 -52.97
N ASN A 521 -6.78 -2.72 -52.19
CA ASN A 521 -6.54 -1.42 -51.54
C ASN A 521 -5.83 -1.60 -50.18
N LYS A 522 -4.51 -1.39 -50.13
CA LYS A 522 -3.67 -1.61 -48.94
C LYS A 522 -3.07 -0.29 -48.46
N ASN A 523 -3.74 0.42 -47.54
CA ASN A 523 -3.25 1.73 -47.10
C ASN A 523 -3.51 2.07 -45.63
N LEU A 524 -4.21 1.23 -44.85
CA LEU A 524 -4.59 1.53 -43.48
C LEU A 524 -3.95 0.60 -42.45
N LEU A 525 -3.91 1.04 -41.19
CA LEU A 525 -3.30 0.30 -40.08
C LEU A 525 -3.90 -1.09 -39.89
N ILE A 526 -5.22 -1.23 -40.04
CA ILE A 526 -5.90 -2.51 -39.86
C ILE A 526 -5.53 -3.51 -40.96
N ASP A 527 -5.15 -3.05 -42.16
CA ASP A 527 -4.84 -3.91 -43.31
C ASP A 527 -3.52 -4.67 -43.09
N GLU A 528 -2.54 -4.03 -42.44
CA GLU A 528 -1.27 -4.66 -42.06
C GLU A 528 -1.46 -5.80 -41.06
N LEU A 529 -2.37 -5.61 -40.09
CA LEU A 529 -2.71 -6.63 -39.10
C LEU A 529 -3.52 -7.78 -39.72
N ILE A 530 -4.46 -7.46 -40.63
CA ILE A 530 -5.24 -8.45 -41.38
C ILE A 530 -4.32 -9.29 -42.27
N SER A 531 -3.33 -8.67 -42.93
CA SER A 531 -2.34 -9.39 -43.75
C SER A 531 -1.63 -10.47 -42.94
N LYS A 532 -1.14 -10.11 -41.74
CA LYS A 532 -0.44 -11.07 -40.86
C LYS A 532 -1.37 -12.15 -40.29
N HIS A 533 -2.61 -11.80 -39.98
CA HIS A 533 -3.63 -12.78 -39.59
C HIS A 533 -3.90 -13.81 -40.69
N LYS A 534 -3.98 -13.37 -41.96
CA LYS A 534 -4.17 -14.28 -43.10
C LYS A 534 -2.94 -15.17 -43.34
N GLU A 535 -1.72 -14.67 -43.13
CA GLU A 535 -0.47 -15.43 -43.28
C GLU A 535 -0.27 -16.48 -42.16
N ASP A 536 -0.54 -16.12 -40.90
CA ASP A 536 -0.22 -16.94 -39.72
C ASP A 536 -1.28 -16.79 -38.62
N LYS A 537 -2.38 -17.53 -38.77
CA LYS A 537 -3.51 -17.53 -37.83
C LYS A 537 -3.14 -18.02 -36.42
N ALA A 538 -2.09 -18.83 -36.30
CA ALA A 538 -1.69 -19.41 -35.01
C ALA A 538 -1.01 -18.36 -34.11
N ASN A 539 -0.14 -17.53 -34.70
CA ASN A 539 0.55 -16.46 -33.95
C ASN A 539 -0.20 -15.12 -33.97
N TRP A 540 -1.15 -14.92 -34.90
CA TRP A 540 -1.95 -13.71 -35.01
C TRP A 540 -3.44 -14.03 -34.91
N PRO A 541 -3.98 -14.32 -33.70
CA PRO A 541 -5.40 -14.62 -33.54
C PRO A 541 -6.30 -13.39 -33.80
N ILE A 542 -7.59 -13.60 -34.04
CA ILE A 542 -8.52 -12.48 -34.30
C ILE A 542 -8.71 -11.60 -33.06
N GLU A 543 -8.55 -12.16 -31.87
CA GLU A 543 -8.51 -11.45 -30.60
C GLU A 543 -7.39 -10.40 -30.58
N LEU A 544 -6.22 -10.71 -31.17
CA LEU A 544 -5.12 -9.74 -31.27
C LEU A 544 -5.54 -8.52 -32.08
N LEU A 545 -6.27 -8.69 -33.19
CA LEU A 545 -6.76 -7.58 -34.00
C LEU A 545 -7.72 -6.70 -33.17
N LYS A 546 -8.68 -7.32 -32.48
CA LYS A 546 -9.65 -6.63 -31.62
C LYS A 546 -8.96 -5.85 -30.50
N GLU A 547 -8.04 -6.48 -29.77
CA GLU A 547 -7.36 -5.87 -28.64
C GLU A 547 -6.43 -4.73 -29.07
N ASN A 548 -5.75 -4.85 -30.21
CA ASN A 548 -4.92 -3.76 -30.74
C ASN A 548 -5.76 -2.55 -31.11
N PHE A 549 -6.93 -2.78 -31.68
CA PHE A 549 -7.84 -1.68 -31.98
C PHE A 549 -8.33 -0.98 -30.70
N ILE A 550 -8.83 -1.76 -29.73
CA ILE A 550 -9.27 -1.24 -28.43
C ILE A 550 -8.12 -0.49 -27.75
N SER A 551 -6.91 -1.04 -27.78
CA SER A 551 -5.72 -0.43 -27.21
C SER A 551 -5.43 0.95 -27.82
N ILE A 552 -5.64 1.12 -29.12
CA ILE A 552 -5.38 2.41 -29.77
C ILE A 552 -6.51 3.41 -29.45
N LEU A 553 -7.77 2.96 -29.41
CA LEU A 553 -8.91 3.79 -28.96
C LEU A 553 -8.75 4.29 -27.51
N LEU A 554 -8.30 3.42 -26.61
CA LEU A 554 -8.08 3.79 -25.21
C LEU A 554 -6.95 4.82 -25.07
N ALA A 555 -5.99 4.84 -26.01
CA ALA A 555 -4.90 5.81 -26.03
C ALA A 555 -5.35 7.22 -26.48
N VAL A 556 -6.58 7.40 -27.00
CA VAL A 556 -7.08 8.68 -27.54
C VAL A 556 -7.43 9.69 -26.45
N LYS A 557 -8.02 9.21 -25.34
CA LYS A 557 -8.51 10.08 -24.26
C LYS A 557 -7.38 10.89 -23.60
N TYR A 558 -6.19 10.30 -23.42
CA TYR A 558 -5.14 10.91 -22.59
C TYR A 558 -4.35 12.06 -23.24
N PRO A 559 -3.93 11.98 -24.52
CA PRO A 559 -3.30 13.12 -25.18
C PRO A 559 -4.25 14.31 -25.29
N LEU A 560 -5.54 14.04 -25.56
CA LEU A 560 -6.58 15.06 -25.63
C LEU A 560 -6.82 15.73 -24.27
N ILE A 561 -7.02 14.95 -23.20
CA ILE A 561 -7.18 15.51 -21.84
C ILE A 561 -5.88 16.17 -21.34
N GLY A 562 -4.71 15.61 -21.62
CA GLY A 562 -3.41 16.20 -21.26
C GLY A 562 -3.16 17.54 -21.95
N SER A 563 -3.55 17.65 -23.22
CA SER A 563 -3.55 18.89 -23.98
C SER A 563 -4.59 19.89 -23.47
N ILE A 564 -5.79 19.44 -23.09
CA ILE A 564 -6.84 20.30 -22.52
C ILE A 564 -6.47 20.79 -21.11
N LEU A 565 -5.91 19.93 -20.26
CA LEU A 565 -5.45 20.28 -18.91
C LEU A 565 -4.24 21.21 -18.93
N SER A 566 -3.34 21.07 -19.90
CA SER A 566 -2.23 22.02 -20.11
C SER A 566 -2.67 23.38 -20.66
N ILE A 567 -3.91 23.50 -21.16
CA ILE A 567 -4.49 24.75 -21.68
C ILE A 567 -5.36 25.47 -20.62
N LYS A 568 -5.47 24.94 -19.39
CA LYS A 568 -6.24 25.58 -18.31
C LYS A 568 -5.50 26.78 -17.71
N ILE A 569 -5.43 27.89 -18.44
CA ILE A 569 -4.87 29.16 -18.00
C ILE A 569 -6.02 30.05 -17.56
N ASN A 570 -6.23 30.18 -16.24
CA ASN A 570 -7.27 31.05 -15.68
C ASN A 570 -6.71 32.36 -15.10
N ASP A 571 -5.44 32.40 -14.71
CA ASP A 571 -4.75 33.54 -14.06
C ASP A 571 -3.24 33.52 -14.41
N VAL A 572 -2.57 34.67 -14.25
CA VAL A 572 -1.12 34.88 -14.27
C VAL A 572 -0.35 33.87 -13.42
N ARG A 573 -0.89 33.50 -12.26
CA ARG A 573 -0.29 32.47 -11.39
C ARG A 573 -0.22 31.08 -12.03
N ASP A 574 -1.13 30.75 -12.94
CA ASP A 574 -1.08 29.46 -13.65
C ASP A 574 -0.05 29.48 -14.78
N PHE A 575 0.24 30.66 -15.35
CA PHE A 575 1.34 30.82 -16.29
C PHE A 575 2.71 30.70 -15.62
N VAL A 576 2.88 31.23 -14.40
CA VAL A 576 4.10 31.03 -13.60
C VAL A 576 4.35 29.54 -13.35
N LYS A 577 3.31 28.75 -13.04
CA LYS A 577 3.45 27.28 -12.91
C LYS A 577 3.83 26.60 -14.23
N ILE A 578 3.32 27.09 -15.36
CA ILE A 578 3.70 26.61 -16.69
C ILE A 578 5.16 26.98 -16.98
N LEU A 579 5.59 28.20 -16.65
CA LEU A 579 7.00 28.60 -16.74
C LEU A 579 7.87 27.73 -15.84
N ASP A 580 7.46 27.42 -14.61
CA ASP A 580 8.17 26.50 -13.71
C ASP A 580 8.30 25.09 -14.29
N LEU A 581 7.24 24.58 -14.93
CA LEU A 581 7.24 23.29 -15.63
C LEU A 581 8.15 23.29 -16.88
N ILE A 582 8.18 24.40 -17.62
CA ILE A 582 9.05 24.61 -18.80
C ILE A 582 10.51 24.85 -18.35
N SER A 583 10.72 25.36 -17.13
CA SER A 583 12.03 25.73 -16.55
C SER A 583 12.86 24.55 -16.01
N ILE A 584 12.37 23.31 -16.17
CA ILE A 584 13.05 22.07 -15.75
C ILE A 584 14.24 21.73 -16.68
N VAL A 585 14.27 22.27 -17.91
CA VAL A 585 15.30 22.00 -18.92
C VAL A 585 16.00 23.32 -19.30
N PRO A 586 17.34 23.35 -19.50
CA PRO A 586 18.09 24.59 -19.77
C PRO A 586 17.64 25.34 -21.04
N ILE A 587 17.10 24.62 -22.03
CA ILE A 587 16.45 25.17 -23.22
C ILE A 587 15.16 24.38 -23.45
N SER A 588 14.04 25.08 -23.51
CA SER A 588 12.72 24.48 -23.72
C SER A 588 12.05 25.09 -24.94
N LYS A 589 11.49 24.22 -25.78
CA LYS A 589 10.79 24.59 -27.00
C LYS A 589 9.29 24.63 -26.72
N VAL A 590 8.65 25.78 -26.95
CA VAL A 590 7.19 25.91 -26.81
C VAL A 590 6.65 26.55 -28.07
N THR A 591 5.62 25.95 -28.66
CA THR A 591 4.93 26.56 -29.80
C THR A 591 3.61 27.13 -29.31
N VAL A 592 3.46 28.45 -29.40
CA VAL A 592 2.25 29.16 -28.97
C VAL A 592 1.64 29.81 -30.21
N ALA A 593 0.39 29.45 -30.53
CA ALA A 593 -0.35 30.02 -31.68
C ALA A 593 0.37 29.89 -33.04
N GLY A 594 1.17 28.84 -33.24
CA GLY A 594 1.97 28.65 -34.47
C GLY A 594 3.33 29.36 -34.46
N ASN A 595 3.63 30.18 -33.45
CA ASN A 595 4.93 30.81 -33.27
C ASN A 595 5.81 29.98 -32.34
N LEU A 596 7.07 29.79 -32.76
CA LEU A 596 8.06 29.06 -31.99
C LEU A 596 8.73 29.97 -30.96
N GLY A 597 8.50 29.70 -29.67
CA GLY A 597 9.23 30.28 -28.55
C GLY A 597 10.31 29.34 -28.02
N LEU A 598 11.51 29.88 -27.79
CA LEU A 598 12.58 29.20 -27.08
C LEU A 598 12.74 29.85 -25.69
N PHE A 599 12.53 29.06 -24.65
CA PHE A 599 12.75 29.47 -23.27
C PHE A 599 14.15 29.00 -22.87
N VAL A 600 15.05 29.94 -22.59
CA VAL A 600 16.46 29.65 -22.28
C VAL A 600 16.74 30.13 -20.86
N ARG A 601 17.18 29.21 -20.01
CA ARG A 601 17.54 29.49 -18.62
C ARG A 601 19.05 29.46 -18.38
N ASP A 602 19.79 28.71 -19.19
CA ASP A 602 21.24 28.62 -19.08
C ASP A 602 21.90 30.00 -19.30
N PRO A 603 22.55 30.59 -18.28
CA PRO A 603 23.13 31.93 -18.38
C PRO A 603 24.15 32.07 -19.50
N ALA A 604 24.91 31.02 -19.81
CA ALA A 604 25.89 31.03 -20.91
C ALA A 604 25.20 31.12 -22.28
N THR A 605 24.12 30.34 -22.48
CA THR A 605 23.30 30.40 -23.70
C THR A 605 22.55 31.73 -23.79
N VAL A 606 21.99 32.24 -22.69
CA VAL A 606 21.35 33.57 -22.66
C VAL A 606 22.37 34.65 -23.04
N GLN A 607 23.58 34.61 -22.49
CA GLN A 607 24.65 35.55 -22.83
C GLN A 607 25.01 35.47 -24.32
N GLN A 608 25.10 34.26 -24.90
CA GLN A 608 25.36 34.08 -26.32
C GLN A 608 24.24 34.64 -27.20
N ILE A 609 22.97 34.41 -26.83
CA ILE A 609 21.80 34.94 -27.56
C ILE A 609 21.77 36.47 -27.47
N LEU A 610 21.90 37.03 -26.26
CA LEU A 610 21.86 38.49 -26.04
C LEU A 610 23.06 39.23 -26.64
N SER A 611 24.19 38.55 -26.85
CA SER A 611 25.38 39.14 -27.47
C SER A 611 25.41 39.01 -28.99
N ASN A 612 24.56 38.15 -29.57
CA ASN A 612 24.53 37.90 -31.00
C ASN A 612 23.71 38.97 -31.73
N LYS A 613 24.31 39.58 -32.76
CA LYS A 613 23.71 40.65 -33.57
C LYS A 613 22.49 40.20 -34.37
N GLU A 614 22.27 38.90 -34.55
CA GLU A 614 21.11 38.35 -35.26
C GLU A 614 19.84 38.31 -34.39
N PHE A 615 19.97 38.35 -33.05
CA PHE A 615 18.84 38.28 -32.11
C PHE A 615 18.53 39.63 -31.45
N LEU A 616 18.75 40.73 -32.18
CA LEU A 616 18.53 42.09 -31.68
C LEU A 616 17.05 42.53 -31.73
N GLU A 617 16.21 41.82 -32.50
CA GLU A 617 14.77 42.05 -32.53
C GLU A 617 14.08 41.31 -31.39
N LYS A 618 13.05 41.96 -30.83
CA LYS A 618 12.32 41.44 -29.68
C LYS A 618 11.31 40.38 -30.11
N PRO A 619 10.96 39.42 -29.22
CA PRO A 619 9.90 38.46 -29.48
C PRO A 619 8.54 39.14 -29.77
N PHE A 620 7.71 38.47 -30.58
CA PHE A 620 6.39 38.98 -31.02
C PHE A 620 5.45 39.43 -29.88
N TYR A 621 5.64 38.88 -28.68
CA TYR A 621 4.84 39.25 -27.52
C TYR A 621 4.99 40.74 -27.14
N PHE A 622 6.14 41.36 -27.39
CA PHE A 622 6.36 42.78 -27.13
C PHE A 622 5.55 43.69 -28.06
N ASP A 623 5.06 43.18 -29.20
CA ASP A 623 4.18 43.93 -30.09
C ASP A 623 2.78 44.15 -29.46
N TYR A 624 2.40 43.38 -28.44
CA TYR A 624 1.10 43.49 -27.78
C TYR A 624 0.94 44.75 -26.91
N PHE A 625 2.06 45.37 -26.53
CA PHE A 625 2.07 46.68 -25.88
C PHE A 625 1.65 47.79 -26.85
N GLU A 626 1.77 47.60 -28.17
CA GLU A 626 1.37 48.57 -29.19
C GLU A 626 1.99 49.98 -29.04
N LEU A 627 3.08 50.11 -28.29
CA LEU A 627 3.88 51.34 -28.18
C LEU A 627 5.00 51.31 -29.23
N LYS A 628 4.81 51.98 -30.37
CA LYS A 628 5.73 52.00 -31.52
C LYS A 628 7.15 52.48 -31.19
N TYR A 629 7.26 53.49 -30.32
CA TYR A 629 8.48 54.16 -29.89
C TYR A 629 8.89 53.79 -28.46
N GLY A 630 8.10 52.95 -27.77
CA GLY A 630 8.33 52.55 -26.40
C GLY A 630 9.62 51.76 -26.17
N LEU A 631 10.31 52.00 -25.04
CA LEU A 631 11.59 51.36 -24.72
C LEU A 631 11.52 49.82 -24.75
N PHE A 632 10.40 49.23 -24.31
CA PHE A 632 10.22 47.78 -24.25
C PHE A 632 9.65 47.17 -25.52
N SER A 633 8.94 47.91 -26.36
CA SER A 633 8.22 47.39 -27.54
C SER A 633 8.76 47.87 -28.89
N ALA A 634 9.55 48.94 -28.93
CA ALA A 634 10.10 49.45 -30.17
C ALA A 634 11.06 48.44 -30.82
N LYS A 635 10.97 48.35 -32.16
CA LYS A 635 11.89 47.59 -33.03
C LYS A 635 13.32 48.09 -32.89
N TYR A 636 14.30 47.23 -33.14
CA TYR A 636 15.72 47.53 -32.88
C TYR A 636 16.20 48.87 -33.47
N GLN A 637 15.81 49.18 -34.70
CA GLN A 637 16.23 50.40 -35.41
C GLN A 637 15.74 51.69 -34.73
N ILE A 638 14.56 51.65 -34.11
CA ILE A 638 13.96 52.77 -33.38
C ILE A 638 14.49 52.80 -31.95
N TRP A 639 14.62 51.63 -31.33
CA TRP A 639 15.06 51.47 -29.95
C TRP A 639 16.52 51.89 -29.71
N LYS A 640 17.44 51.55 -30.62
CA LYS A 640 18.88 51.80 -30.43
C LYS A 640 19.21 53.30 -30.24
N PRO A 641 18.71 54.24 -31.08
CA PRO A 641 18.87 55.67 -30.84
C PRO A 641 18.27 56.13 -29.52
N ILE A 642 17.06 55.68 -29.18
CA ILE A 642 16.35 56.02 -27.93
C ILE A 642 17.15 55.58 -26.71
N ARG A 643 17.58 54.31 -26.67
CA ARG A 643 18.39 53.78 -25.56
C ARG A 643 19.71 54.54 -25.38
N LYS A 644 20.36 54.96 -26.47
CA LYS A 644 21.60 55.73 -26.39
C LYS A 644 21.39 57.06 -25.67
N VAL A 645 20.24 57.72 -25.89
CA VAL A 645 19.86 58.95 -25.19
C VAL A 645 19.54 58.65 -23.73
N CYS A 646 18.74 57.59 -23.44
CA CYS A 646 18.40 57.21 -22.07
C CYS A 646 19.62 56.87 -21.20
N ASN A 647 20.65 56.25 -21.77
CA ASN A 647 21.88 55.88 -21.05
C ASN A 647 22.64 57.11 -20.49
N ASN A 648 22.44 58.31 -21.03
CA ASN A 648 23.08 59.53 -20.51
C ASN A 648 22.50 59.95 -19.16
N ALA A 649 21.17 59.84 -19.00
CA ALA A 649 20.48 60.14 -17.74
C ALA A 649 20.63 59.01 -16.70
N MET A 650 20.86 57.76 -17.15
CA MET A 650 20.96 56.56 -16.29
C MET A 650 22.41 56.12 -16.02
N ASN A 651 23.40 56.98 -16.22
CA ASN A 651 24.79 56.68 -15.87
C ASN A 651 25.01 56.75 -14.34
N GLN A 652 26.18 56.29 -13.88
CA GLN A 652 26.48 56.21 -12.44
C GLN A 652 26.34 57.56 -11.73
N SER A 653 26.73 58.67 -12.36
CA SER A 653 26.60 60.02 -11.79
C SER A 653 25.13 60.48 -11.73
N GLY A 654 24.32 60.20 -12.74
CA GLY A 654 22.89 60.50 -12.78
C GLY A 654 22.11 59.75 -11.71
N VAL A 655 22.38 58.45 -11.54
CA VAL A 655 21.76 57.64 -10.49
C VAL A 655 22.15 58.14 -9.10
N LEU A 656 23.41 58.52 -8.87
CA LEU A 656 23.85 59.07 -7.58
C LEU A 656 23.15 60.39 -7.23
N GLN A 657 22.81 61.22 -8.22
CA GLN A 657 22.02 62.44 -8.02
C GLN A 657 20.57 62.15 -7.61
N MET A 658 20.04 60.96 -7.95
CA MET A 658 18.68 60.52 -7.60
C MET A 658 18.58 59.93 -6.18
N SER A 659 19.71 59.55 -5.55
CA SER A 659 19.74 58.92 -4.22
C SER A 659 18.95 59.64 -3.13
N PRO A 660 18.99 60.99 -3.02
CA PRO A 660 18.18 61.70 -2.01
C PRO A 660 16.68 61.56 -2.24
N ILE A 661 16.25 61.49 -3.51
CA ILE A 661 14.85 61.26 -3.88
C ILE A 661 14.45 59.82 -3.52
N PHE A 662 15.30 58.85 -3.84
CA PHE A 662 15.08 57.45 -3.49
C PHE A 662 14.92 57.23 -1.99
N ASN A 663 15.84 57.77 -1.18
CA ASN A 663 15.79 57.63 0.28
C ASN A 663 14.49 58.22 0.85
N ARG A 664 14.08 59.41 0.39
CA ARG A 664 12.83 60.04 0.85
C ARG A 664 11.59 59.21 0.50
N HIS A 665 11.49 58.68 -0.72
CA HIS A 665 10.35 57.83 -1.10
C HIS A 665 10.36 56.52 -0.31
N ILE A 666 11.53 55.96 -0.02
CA ILE A 666 11.68 54.75 0.81
C ILE A 666 11.20 55.02 2.24
N ASP A 667 11.58 56.15 2.83
CA ASP A 667 11.12 56.55 4.16
C ASP A 667 9.58 56.69 4.19
N GLN A 668 8.99 57.33 3.17
CA GLN A 668 7.54 57.45 3.03
C GLN A 668 6.82 56.10 2.88
N LEU A 669 7.41 55.15 2.15
CA LEU A 669 6.89 53.80 2.01
C LEU A 669 6.96 53.05 3.35
N CYS A 670 8.11 53.14 4.05
CA CYS A 670 8.32 52.57 5.37
C CYS A 670 7.30 53.09 6.38
N ASP A 671 7.03 54.40 6.41
CA ASP A 671 6.02 55.01 7.30
C ASP A 671 4.60 54.50 6.99
N LYS A 672 4.24 54.42 5.70
CA LYS A 672 2.93 53.86 5.26
C LYS A 672 2.77 52.39 5.64
N ILE A 673 3.83 51.60 5.56
CA ILE A 673 3.84 50.18 5.97
C ILE A 673 3.78 50.07 7.49
N HIS A 674 4.55 50.90 8.22
CA HIS A 674 4.60 50.89 9.67
C HIS A 674 3.22 51.16 10.30
N GLY A 675 2.45 52.09 9.73
CA GLY A 675 1.07 52.38 10.15
C GLY A 675 0.05 51.23 9.96
N LYS A 676 0.43 50.17 9.23
CA LYS A 676 -0.38 48.96 8.98
C LYS A 676 0.07 47.75 9.80
N ILE A 677 1.18 47.84 10.52
CA ILE A 677 1.67 46.77 11.40
C ILE A 677 0.66 46.53 12.53
N GLY A 678 0.28 45.27 12.75
CA GLY A 678 -0.69 44.85 13.78
C GLY A 678 -2.18 44.94 13.38
N LYS A 679 -2.50 45.39 12.15
CA LYS A 679 -3.89 45.56 11.66
C LYS A 679 -4.39 44.42 10.76
N GLY A 680 -3.73 43.26 10.74
CA GLY A 680 -4.07 42.09 9.92
C GLY A 680 -3.24 41.97 8.64
N THR A 681 -3.69 41.16 7.68
CA THR A 681 -3.02 40.97 6.39
C THR A 681 -3.40 42.09 5.42
N PHE A 682 -2.42 42.71 4.77
CA PHE A 682 -2.64 43.74 3.75
C PHE A 682 -1.79 43.47 2.51
N ASN A 683 -2.27 43.89 1.33
CA ASN A 683 -1.51 43.78 0.09
C ASN A 683 -0.42 44.86 0.02
N ILE A 684 0.84 44.44 -0.09
CA ILE A 684 2.01 45.34 -0.18
C ILE A 684 2.23 45.84 -1.61
N GLU A 685 1.87 45.03 -2.62
CA GLU A 685 2.01 45.31 -4.05
C GLU A 685 1.40 46.66 -4.41
N GLU A 686 0.22 46.92 -3.87
CA GLU A 686 -0.51 48.18 -4.01
C GLU A 686 0.30 49.41 -3.60
N ASN A 687 1.10 49.30 -2.53
CA ASN A 687 1.92 50.41 -2.04
C ASN A 687 3.24 50.51 -2.81
N LEU A 688 3.76 49.38 -3.31
CA LEU A 688 4.98 49.31 -4.12
C LEU A 688 4.78 49.89 -5.52
N VAL A 689 3.63 49.64 -6.16
CA VAL A 689 3.30 50.21 -7.47
C VAL A 689 3.15 51.73 -7.38
N ILE A 690 2.47 52.25 -6.36
CA ILE A 690 2.37 53.70 -6.12
C ILE A 690 3.76 54.29 -5.89
N PHE A 691 4.54 53.69 -5.00
CA PHE A 691 5.91 54.11 -4.72
C PHE A 691 6.76 54.15 -5.99
N GLY A 692 6.71 53.11 -6.83
CA GLY A 692 7.50 53.04 -8.05
C GLY A 692 7.07 54.08 -9.09
N ILE A 693 5.78 54.34 -9.25
CA ILE A 693 5.28 55.39 -10.16
C ILE A 693 5.73 56.78 -9.68
N GLU A 694 5.53 57.11 -8.41
CA GLU A 694 5.87 58.41 -7.82
C GLU A 694 7.39 58.65 -7.86
N GLN A 695 8.18 57.62 -7.55
CA GLN A 695 9.64 57.65 -7.61
C GLN A 695 10.16 57.84 -9.04
N ILE A 696 9.64 57.10 -10.03
CA ILE A 696 10.04 57.25 -11.44
C ILE A 696 9.65 58.62 -11.98
N PHE A 697 8.46 59.10 -11.65
CA PHE A 697 8.00 60.41 -12.11
C PHE A 697 8.91 61.52 -11.55
N GLU A 698 9.26 61.46 -10.27
CA GLU A 698 10.13 62.47 -9.69
C GLU A 698 11.59 62.38 -10.17
N THR A 699 12.11 61.17 -10.38
CA THR A 699 13.52 60.98 -10.78
C THR A 699 13.76 61.13 -12.28
N MET A 700 12.83 60.75 -13.13
CA MET A 700 13.01 60.81 -14.58
C MET A 700 12.42 62.07 -15.22
N VAL A 701 11.40 62.66 -14.58
CA VAL A 701 10.71 63.87 -15.08
C VAL A 701 10.96 65.10 -14.19
N GLY A 702 11.40 64.91 -12.94
CA GLY A 702 11.71 66.01 -12.02
C GLY A 702 10.46 66.71 -11.48
N HIS A 703 9.31 66.04 -11.43
CA HIS A 703 8.06 66.58 -10.91
C HIS A 703 7.51 65.65 -9.83
N GLN A 704 7.02 66.21 -8.72
CA GLN A 704 6.35 65.41 -7.69
C GLN A 704 4.91 65.14 -8.11
N CYS A 705 4.55 63.86 -8.18
CA CYS A 705 3.18 63.42 -8.50
C CYS A 705 2.59 62.71 -7.28
N GLN A 706 1.29 62.94 -7.02
CA GLN A 706 0.51 62.13 -6.09
C GLN A 706 -0.43 61.25 -6.92
N THR A 707 -0.28 59.93 -6.81
CA THR A 707 -1.07 58.99 -7.61
C THR A 707 -2.50 58.92 -7.06
N SER A 708 -3.51 59.27 -7.88
CA SER A 708 -4.91 59.13 -7.50
C SER A 708 -5.34 57.65 -7.52
N HIS A 709 -6.38 57.30 -6.74
CA HIS A 709 -6.94 55.96 -6.74
C HIS A 709 -7.45 55.54 -8.14
N GLU A 710 -8.00 56.48 -8.89
CA GLU A 710 -8.52 56.25 -10.24
C GLU A 710 -7.41 55.93 -11.25
N LEU A 711 -6.32 56.70 -11.24
CA LEU A 711 -5.14 56.45 -12.07
C LEU A 711 -4.54 55.07 -11.77
N ARG A 712 -4.51 54.71 -10.48
CA ARG A 712 -4.02 53.41 -10.03
C ARG A 712 -4.88 52.25 -10.53
N SER A 713 -6.21 52.34 -10.38
CA SER A 713 -7.12 51.28 -10.85
C SER A 713 -7.02 51.11 -12.36
N ALA A 714 -6.99 52.20 -13.12
CA ALA A 714 -6.86 52.18 -14.58
C ALA A 714 -5.58 51.47 -15.03
N PHE A 715 -4.47 51.73 -14.33
CA PHE A 715 -3.18 51.14 -14.63
C PHE A 715 -3.12 49.64 -14.30
N GLN A 716 -3.64 49.25 -13.13
CA GLN A 716 -3.72 47.84 -12.74
C GLN A 716 -4.61 47.03 -13.69
N ASP A 717 -5.81 47.54 -14.00
CA ASP A 717 -6.74 46.94 -14.97
C ASP A 717 -6.11 46.81 -16.38
N GLY A 718 -5.34 47.81 -16.81
CA GLY A 718 -4.64 47.80 -18.09
C GLY A 718 -3.50 46.77 -18.13
N SER A 719 -2.69 46.67 -17.08
CA SER A 719 -1.64 45.67 -16.95
C SER A 719 -2.19 44.25 -16.87
N GLU A 720 -3.23 44.00 -16.08
CA GLU A 720 -3.91 42.70 -16.01
C GLU A 720 -4.53 42.31 -17.37
N ALA A 721 -5.08 43.28 -18.11
CA ALA A 721 -5.61 43.05 -19.44
C ALA A 721 -4.52 42.74 -20.48
N LEU A 722 -3.36 43.41 -20.39
CA LEU A 722 -2.18 43.07 -21.20
C LEU A 722 -1.73 41.65 -20.87
N ILE A 723 -1.51 41.32 -19.60
CA ILE A 723 -1.10 39.97 -19.18
C ILE A 723 -2.12 38.93 -19.66
N SER A 724 -3.42 39.17 -19.50
CA SER A 724 -4.47 38.28 -20.00
C SER A 724 -4.36 38.03 -21.51
N ARG A 725 -3.94 39.05 -22.29
CA ARG A 725 -3.65 38.91 -23.73
C ARG A 725 -2.38 38.10 -24.00
N PHE A 726 -1.30 38.30 -23.23
CA PHE A 726 -0.08 37.47 -23.34
C PHE A 726 -0.41 35.99 -23.13
N LEU A 727 -1.22 35.71 -22.11
CA LEU A 727 -1.48 34.35 -21.64
C LEU A 727 -2.54 33.58 -22.44
N ASN A 728 -3.54 34.28 -22.98
CA ASN A 728 -4.63 33.63 -23.70
C ASN A 728 -4.42 33.71 -25.22
N VAL A 729 -4.10 32.56 -25.83
CA VAL A 729 -3.86 32.41 -27.27
C VAL A 729 -5.03 32.92 -28.13
N PHE A 730 -6.28 32.84 -27.64
CA PHE A 730 -7.45 33.33 -28.36
C PHE A 730 -7.46 34.87 -28.51
N TYR A 731 -6.71 35.58 -27.67
CA TYR A 731 -6.54 37.04 -27.73
C TYR A 731 -5.29 37.49 -28.51
N HIS A 732 -4.49 36.55 -29.04
CA HIS A 732 -3.32 36.90 -29.85
C HIS A 732 -3.71 37.54 -31.19
N PRO A 733 -4.73 37.06 -31.94
CA PRO A 733 -5.16 37.72 -33.16
C PRO A 733 -5.71 39.13 -32.89
N ASN A 734 -5.08 40.15 -33.48
CA ASN A 734 -5.44 41.56 -33.32
C ASN A 734 -6.94 41.83 -33.57
N ILE A 735 -7.52 41.16 -34.58
CA ILE A 735 -8.92 41.33 -34.95
C ILE A 735 -9.84 40.91 -33.80
N ILE A 736 -9.58 39.76 -33.17
CA ILE A 736 -10.38 39.23 -32.08
C ILE A 736 -10.22 40.11 -30.84
N PHE A 737 -8.97 40.49 -30.52
CA PHE A 737 -8.68 41.27 -29.32
C PHE A 737 -9.35 42.64 -29.32
N ARG A 738 -9.43 43.31 -30.49
CA ARG A 738 -10.06 44.64 -30.64
C ARG A 738 -11.51 44.70 -30.16
N PHE A 739 -12.26 43.59 -30.22
CA PHE A 739 -13.66 43.54 -29.79
C PHE A 739 -13.85 43.12 -28.32
N THR A 740 -12.75 42.95 -27.57
CA THR A 740 -12.81 42.52 -26.16
C THR A 740 -12.91 43.70 -25.20
N ASN A 741 -13.48 43.47 -24.01
CA ASN A 741 -13.45 44.44 -22.92
C ASN A 741 -12.03 44.68 -22.38
N LEU A 742 -11.11 43.72 -22.57
CA LEU A 742 -9.70 43.86 -22.20
C LEU A 742 -9.01 44.98 -22.98
N ARG A 743 -9.34 45.12 -24.28
CA ARG A 743 -8.81 46.24 -25.09
C ARG A 743 -9.18 47.60 -24.51
N LYS A 744 -10.44 47.78 -24.10
CA LYS A 744 -10.92 49.03 -23.51
C LYS A 744 -10.17 49.40 -22.22
N LYS A 745 -9.83 48.41 -21.39
CA LYS A 745 -9.03 48.61 -20.17
C LYS A 745 -7.62 49.10 -20.49
N ILE A 746 -6.97 48.51 -21.51
CA ILE A 746 -5.63 48.93 -21.96
C ILE A 746 -5.66 50.36 -22.50
N ASP A 747 -6.61 50.67 -23.40
CA ASP A 747 -6.72 52.00 -23.99
C ASP A 747 -7.01 53.07 -22.92
N TYR A 748 -7.86 52.77 -21.93
CA TYR A 748 -8.13 53.65 -20.79
C TYR A 748 -6.88 53.89 -19.93
N GLY A 749 -6.09 52.85 -19.67
CA GLY A 749 -4.81 52.98 -18.97
C GLY A 749 -3.82 53.89 -19.70
N TYR A 750 -3.68 53.74 -21.02
CA TYR A 750 -2.84 54.63 -21.84
C TYR A 750 -3.36 56.08 -21.84
N GLU A 751 -4.67 56.28 -21.91
CA GLU A 751 -5.28 57.61 -21.87
C GLU A 751 -4.98 58.33 -20.54
N MET A 752 -5.14 57.63 -19.41
CA MET A 752 -4.85 58.17 -18.08
C MET A 752 -3.39 58.57 -17.91
N LEU A 753 -2.46 57.70 -18.36
CA LEU A 753 -1.04 58.04 -18.37
C LEU A 753 -0.76 59.25 -19.26
N SER A 754 -1.37 59.33 -20.44
CA SER A 754 -1.18 60.46 -21.35
C SER A 754 -1.64 61.79 -20.73
N LYS A 755 -2.79 61.78 -20.03
CA LYS A 755 -3.32 62.95 -19.30
C LYS A 755 -2.40 63.41 -18.18
N MET A 756 -1.71 62.48 -17.51
CA MET A 756 -0.72 62.80 -16.48
C MET A 756 0.56 63.40 -17.06
N PHE A 757 1.05 62.88 -18.18
CA PHE A 757 2.36 63.28 -18.74
C PHE A 757 2.31 64.56 -19.57
N LEU A 758 1.24 64.78 -20.33
CA LEU A 758 1.19 65.87 -21.31
C LEU A 758 1.39 67.28 -20.69
N PRO A 759 0.72 67.64 -19.57
CA PRO A 759 0.92 68.95 -18.94
C PRO A 759 2.35 69.17 -18.42
N VAL A 760 3.02 68.10 -18.02
CA VAL A 760 4.39 68.16 -17.48
C VAL A 760 5.42 68.33 -18.59
N ILE A 761 5.22 67.65 -19.72
CA ILE A 761 6.01 67.85 -20.94
C ILE A 761 5.88 69.31 -21.40
N GLU A 762 4.66 69.84 -21.48
CA GLU A 762 4.41 71.22 -21.90
C GLU A 762 5.03 72.26 -20.95
N SER A 763 4.90 72.06 -19.64
CA SER A 763 5.50 72.92 -18.62
C SER A 763 7.03 72.93 -18.72
N ARG A 764 7.66 71.75 -18.85
CA ARG A 764 9.12 71.61 -19.02
C ARG A 764 9.62 72.24 -20.31
N MET A 765 8.89 72.09 -21.42
CA MET A 765 9.23 72.74 -22.68
C MET A 765 9.25 74.27 -22.56
N ARG A 766 8.31 74.88 -21.83
CA ARG A 766 8.30 76.33 -21.57
C ARG A 766 9.51 76.76 -20.75
N ILE A 767 9.83 76.03 -19.67
CA ILE A 767 10.99 76.31 -18.81
C ILE A 767 12.31 76.27 -19.58
N MET A 768 12.47 75.33 -20.52
CA MET A 768 13.66 75.23 -21.38
C MET A 768 13.77 76.40 -22.38
N GLN A 769 12.65 76.99 -22.80
CA GLN A 769 12.62 78.12 -23.73
C GLN A 769 12.87 79.47 -23.04
N GLU A 770 12.54 79.60 -21.76
CA GLU A 770 12.57 80.89 -21.03
C GLU A 770 13.91 81.22 -20.33
N LYS A 771 14.84 80.27 -20.14
CA LYS A 771 16.09 80.48 -19.38
C LYS A 771 17.35 80.35 -20.24
N SER A 772 18.11 81.44 -20.39
CA SER A 772 19.44 81.47 -21.05
C SER A 772 20.53 80.70 -20.27
N HIS A 773 20.33 80.47 -18.98
CA HIS A 773 21.10 79.53 -18.14
C HIS A 773 20.15 78.49 -17.54
N TYR A 774 19.81 77.47 -18.32
CA TYR A 774 19.19 76.26 -17.79
C TYR A 774 20.27 75.42 -17.10
N GLU A 775 20.23 75.33 -15.78
CA GLU A 775 21.10 74.44 -15.02
C GLU A 775 20.61 72.99 -15.23
N LYS A 776 21.33 72.26 -16.11
CA LYS A 776 20.92 70.93 -16.59
C LYS A 776 20.94 69.92 -15.44
N ARG A 777 19.76 69.53 -14.95
CA ARG A 777 19.61 68.31 -14.14
C ARG A 777 19.70 67.10 -15.08
N LEU A 778 20.33 66.01 -14.64
CA LEU A 778 20.42 64.75 -15.40
C LEU A 778 19.07 64.01 -15.41
N LEU A 779 18.04 64.63 -16.00
CA LEU A 779 16.69 64.06 -16.13
C LEU A 779 16.52 63.45 -17.52
N LEU A 780 15.85 62.30 -17.57
CA LEU A 780 15.56 61.60 -18.82
C LEU A 780 14.66 62.44 -19.74
N ILE A 781 13.72 63.19 -19.18
CA ILE A 781 12.82 64.05 -19.97
C ILE A 781 13.58 65.18 -20.69
N ASP A 782 14.60 65.76 -20.05
CA ASP A 782 15.35 66.89 -20.61
C ASP A 782 16.20 66.44 -21.81
N ASP A 783 16.83 65.26 -21.73
CA ASP A 783 17.61 64.68 -22.83
C ASP A 783 16.74 64.29 -24.03
N LEU A 784 15.52 63.79 -23.79
CA LEU A 784 14.56 63.46 -24.86
C LEU A 784 13.93 64.72 -25.48
N LEU A 785 13.65 65.76 -24.67
CA LEU A 785 13.14 67.04 -25.15
C LEU A 785 14.18 67.79 -26.00
N GLU A 786 15.46 67.73 -25.63
CA GLU A 786 16.55 68.31 -26.41
C GLU A 786 16.63 67.66 -27.81
N LYS A 787 16.47 66.33 -27.89
CA LYS A 787 16.43 65.61 -29.17
C LYS A 787 15.18 65.94 -30.00
N HIS A 788 14.02 66.09 -29.35
CA HIS A 788 12.79 66.55 -30.00
C HIS A 788 12.95 67.97 -30.58
N GLN A 789 13.64 68.88 -29.88
CA GLN A 789 13.92 70.23 -30.37
C GLN A 789 14.92 70.24 -31.55
N GLN A 790 15.92 69.34 -31.53
CA GLN A 790 16.92 69.20 -32.59
C GLN A 790 16.34 68.61 -33.89
N ASP A 791 15.48 67.59 -33.81
CA ASP A 791 14.84 66.96 -34.97
C ASP A 791 13.44 66.42 -34.62
N LYS A 792 12.43 67.26 -34.89
CA LYS A 792 11.01 66.94 -34.62
C LYS A 792 10.47 65.79 -35.47
N HIS A 793 11.07 65.50 -36.63
CA HIS A 793 10.61 64.44 -37.52
C HIS A 793 11.12 63.07 -37.05
N LEU A 794 12.38 63.01 -36.58
CA LEU A 794 12.97 61.77 -36.07
C LEU A 794 12.55 61.46 -34.61
N TRP A 795 12.22 62.50 -33.83
CA TRP A 795 11.81 62.39 -32.43
C TRP A 795 10.45 63.04 -32.20
N PRO A 796 9.33 62.48 -32.70
CA PRO A 796 8.01 63.05 -32.46
C PRO A 796 7.63 63.01 -30.97
N ILE A 797 6.63 63.79 -30.55
CA ILE A 797 6.24 63.90 -29.13
C ILE A 797 5.75 62.55 -28.56
N GLU A 798 5.27 61.67 -29.43
CA GLU A 798 4.92 60.28 -29.16
C GLU A 798 6.12 59.48 -28.62
N VAL A 799 7.35 59.78 -29.05
CA VAL A 799 8.56 59.15 -28.50
C VAL A 799 8.67 59.43 -27.00
N LEU A 800 8.40 60.66 -26.56
CA LEU A 800 8.42 60.98 -25.14
C LEU A 800 7.31 60.22 -24.41
N LYS A 801 6.06 60.37 -24.88
CA LYS A 801 4.88 59.73 -24.26
C LYS A 801 5.05 58.22 -24.10
N GLU A 802 5.39 57.52 -25.17
CA GLU A 802 5.44 56.07 -25.19
C GLU A 802 6.64 55.50 -24.41
N ASN A 803 7.77 56.22 -24.34
CA ASN A 803 8.91 55.79 -23.52
C ASN A 803 8.59 55.90 -22.02
N PHE A 804 7.93 56.97 -21.59
CA PHE A 804 7.49 57.09 -20.20
C PHE A 804 6.41 56.06 -19.85
N MET A 805 5.43 55.84 -20.74
CA MET A 805 4.45 54.76 -20.57
C MET A 805 5.17 53.41 -20.44
N SER A 806 6.12 53.10 -21.32
CA SER A 806 6.91 51.87 -21.28
C SER A 806 7.60 51.65 -19.93
N ILE A 807 8.26 52.69 -19.41
CA ILE A 807 8.97 52.65 -18.12
C ILE A 807 8.01 52.42 -16.96
N ILE A 808 6.87 53.12 -16.94
CA ILE A 808 5.84 52.93 -15.91
C ILE A 808 5.26 51.52 -15.98
N PHE A 809 4.94 51.00 -17.17
CA PHE A 809 4.46 49.62 -17.32
C PHE A 809 5.47 48.61 -16.76
N ALA A 810 6.77 48.80 -16.99
CA ALA A 810 7.80 47.92 -16.46
C ALA A 810 7.87 47.88 -14.93
N VAL A 811 7.56 48.98 -14.23
CA VAL A 811 7.47 48.97 -12.77
C VAL A 811 6.44 47.97 -12.28
N ASN A 812 5.28 47.91 -12.93
CA ASN A 812 4.24 46.97 -12.55
C ASN A 812 4.67 45.52 -12.79
N PHE A 813 5.30 45.24 -13.94
CA PHE A 813 5.80 43.90 -14.23
C PHE A 813 6.93 43.45 -13.29
N ILE A 814 7.79 44.36 -12.85
CA ILE A 814 8.87 44.05 -11.89
C ILE A 814 8.29 43.71 -10.50
N PHE A 815 7.25 44.42 -10.07
CA PHE A 815 6.61 44.14 -8.78
C PHE A 815 5.61 42.98 -8.82
N PHE A 816 5.15 42.57 -10.00
CA PHE A 816 4.32 41.35 -10.18
C PHE A 816 5.12 40.05 -9.98
N ASP A 817 6.45 40.10 -10.12
CA ASP A 817 7.38 38.98 -9.91
C ASP A 817 7.79 38.78 -8.43
N LEU A 818 7.42 39.72 -7.54
CA LEU A 818 7.68 39.72 -6.08
C LEU A 818 6.45 39.25 -5.30
#